data_AF-A0A1I2N081-F1
#
_entry.id   AF-A0A1I2N081-F1
#
_cell.length_a   1.000
_cell.length_b   1.000
_cell.length_c   1.000
_cell.angle_alpha   90.00
_cell.angle_beta   90.00
_cell.angle_gamma   90.00
#
_symmetry.space_group_name_H-M   'P 1'
#
loop_
_entity.id
_entity.type
_entity.pdbx_description
1 polymer ?
#
loop_
_entity_poly.entity_id
_entity_poly.type
_entity_poly.pdbx_seq_one_letter_code
_entity_poly.pdbx_strand_id
1 'polypeptide(L)'
;MIRIIILTLAFSLATVISVASEPLKVLALGNSFSQDAIEQYLHELAQADGKELIIGNMYIGGCSLERHYNNMLNNTADYAYRKIGLDGVKHETVNMTIDNALIDEQWNYISLQQVSGLSGDYNTYNPYLPALIAYIRAKLPSVKLILHQTWAYSMNSTHSDFKRYDNSQIKMYHSIIEATTKAFNENAMDLLVPCGTAIQNARTTFIGDYMNRDGYHLNVIYGRYTAACTWYEALFKTNVVGNTYSPEGMNESLKLATQTSAHEAVKNPYTVTDLSFIQNSVNSHKYFINIKGKGKRNGSSWDDAMSFDDFYADVNRFDDGDQFFFTGGVYKPNQITEITKGYTFVGGFSPELTGMDTTLPIYPSSTPTIFSGDKNNNEIADNGDAVAILNFSTSTEDGSMLKAVTLHGLEFTCAYDATDGENHGALWLKHCGFVNIKDCRFYGNVGKGKLGGMAITSQYSHLVATNCQFFDNEAKSRGAALRFSSNDKNRGVGIINRCAIYNNKVEDGVGSAILVQHGKALYVVNSTITGNSTKTQSGAIYSNGSGTYSNKVIVIGSTISGNQGGPQIQIAANADLSIANSIVVGDKFPAFTLASVKNFLSGGFNLTSDTTQEWIFSDDADEQNDFSKIYGNVQINENYLLVPQITEGKYNMETLGDAVSTWNIPVDITVDQTGTVRTNKSLPGAYASVLTSGIKQVNRNMSINKVQYGIDGVRIGGIHHGISIINGKKIINR
;
A
#
# COMPACT_ATOMS: atom_id res chain seq x y z
N MET A 1 59.54 31.10 -33.21
CA MET A 1 58.59 32.22 -33.10
C MET A 1 57.18 31.65 -33.01
N ILE A 2 56.67 31.45 -31.80
CA ILE A 2 55.35 30.85 -31.53
C ILE A 2 54.47 31.95 -30.96
N ARG A 3 53.34 32.23 -31.62
CA ARG A 3 52.35 33.23 -31.22
C ARG A 3 51.47 32.66 -30.11
N ILE A 4 51.42 33.33 -28.97
CA ILE A 4 50.48 33.04 -27.87
C ILE A 4 49.23 33.90 -28.10
N ILE A 5 48.07 33.25 -28.19
CA ILE A 5 46.75 33.87 -28.20
C ILE A 5 46.20 33.78 -26.77
N ILE A 6 45.95 34.93 -26.14
CA ILE A 6 45.26 35.04 -24.85
C ILE A 6 43.77 35.23 -25.15
N LEU A 7 42.95 34.28 -24.71
CA LEU A 7 41.49 34.32 -24.80
C LEU A 7 40.93 34.77 -23.44
N THR A 8 40.35 35.97 -23.40
CA THR A 8 39.68 36.52 -22.20
C THR A 8 38.23 36.02 -22.17
N LEU A 9 37.89 35.19 -21.18
CA LEU A 9 36.52 34.72 -20.93
C LEU A 9 35.82 35.69 -19.97
N ALA A 10 34.81 36.41 -20.45
CA ALA A 10 33.95 37.24 -19.62
C ALA A 10 32.83 36.38 -19.01
N PHE A 11 32.84 36.22 -17.68
CA PHE A 11 31.74 35.62 -16.93
C PHE A 11 30.67 36.68 -16.66
N SER A 12 29.50 36.56 -17.30
CA SER A 12 28.30 37.30 -16.95
C SER A 12 27.63 36.66 -15.74
N LEU A 13 27.70 37.31 -14.56
CA LEU A 13 26.87 36.97 -13.41
C LEU A 13 25.43 37.40 -13.70
N ALA A 14 24.54 36.45 -13.93
CA ALA A 14 23.10 36.68 -13.83
C ALA A 14 22.70 36.52 -12.35
N THR A 15 22.47 37.63 -11.66
CA THR A 15 21.82 37.63 -10.35
C THR A 15 20.36 37.23 -10.51
N VAL A 16 20.03 36.00 -10.09
CA VAL A 16 18.65 35.56 -9.94
C VAL A 16 18.09 36.26 -8.69
N ILE A 17 17.26 37.28 -8.90
CA ILE A 17 16.48 37.88 -7.81
C ILE A 17 15.35 36.90 -7.50
N SER A 18 15.51 36.10 -6.45
CA SER A 18 14.40 35.35 -5.85
C SER A 18 13.45 36.37 -5.21
N VAL A 19 12.26 36.53 -5.77
CA VAL A 19 11.17 37.22 -5.09
C VAL A 19 10.74 36.29 -3.95
N ALA A 20 11.11 36.61 -2.72
CA ALA A 20 10.62 35.90 -1.54
C ALA A 20 9.08 35.99 -1.54
N SER A 21 8.39 34.85 -1.53
CA SER A 21 6.94 34.80 -1.39
C SER A 21 6.54 35.34 -0.02
N GLU A 22 5.48 36.14 0.07
CA GLU A 22 4.99 36.64 1.36
C GLU A 22 4.71 35.47 2.35
N PRO A 23 5.03 35.64 3.65
CA PRO A 23 4.76 34.62 4.66
C PRO A 23 3.29 34.23 4.71
N LEU A 24 3.02 32.93 4.89
CA LEU A 24 1.68 32.49 5.21
C LEU A 24 1.35 32.88 6.66
N LYS A 25 0.14 33.40 6.89
CA LYS A 25 -0.30 33.88 8.21
C LYS A 25 -1.60 33.21 8.60
N VAL A 26 -1.60 32.53 9.75
CA VAL A 26 -2.76 31.80 10.28
C VAL A 26 -3.10 32.23 11.71
N LEU A 27 -4.38 32.45 11.99
CA LEU A 27 -4.89 32.76 13.32
C LEU A 27 -5.93 31.73 13.75
N ALA A 28 -5.74 31.09 14.92
CA ALA A 28 -6.75 30.22 15.51
C ALA A 28 -7.56 30.94 16.58
N LEU A 29 -8.90 30.88 16.47
CA LEU A 29 -9.81 31.14 17.58
C LEU A 29 -10.12 29.81 18.26
N GLY A 30 -9.50 29.57 19.42
CA GLY A 30 -9.57 28.25 20.05
C GLY A 30 -9.27 28.23 21.54
N ASN A 31 -8.57 27.19 21.96
CA ASN A 31 -8.36 26.81 23.35
C ASN A 31 -7.11 25.90 23.48
N SER A 32 -7.07 25.01 24.48
CA SER A 32 -5.95 24.07 24.66
C SER A 32 -5.76 23.08 23.51
N PHE A 33 -6.78 22.82 22.68
CA PHE A 33 -6.67 21.96 21.51
C PHE A 33 -6.02 22.66 20.31
N SER A 34 -6.31 23.95 20.07
CA SER A 34 -5.54 24.73 19.09
C SER A 34 -4.11 24.90 19.57
N GLN A 35 -3.91 25.13 20.87
CA GLN A 35 -2.58 25.14 21.47
C GLN A 35 -1.81 23.86 21.14
N ASP A 36 -2.39 22.68 21.38
CA ASP A 36 -1.74 21.40 21.10
C ASP A 36 -1.38 21.20 19.61
N ALA A 37 -2.09 21.86 18.70
CA ALA A 37 -1.90 21.69 17.26
C ALA A 37 -0.91 22.68 16.61
N ILE A 38 -0.90 23.95 17.04
CA ILE A 38 -0.20 25.02 16.28
C ILE A 38 0.86 25.79 17.06
N GLU A 39 0.93 25.71 18.40
CA GLU A 39 1.88 26.50 19.19
C GLU A 39 3.30 25.90 19.26
N GLN A 40 3.51 24.76 18.61
CA GLN A 40 4.79 24.05 18.54
C GLN A 40 4.82 23.21 17.25
N TYR A 41 6.02 22.95 16.75
CA TYR A 41 6.31 22.08 15.60
C TYR A 41 5.85 22.59 14.24
N LEU A 42 4.69 23.27 14.15
CA LEU A 42 4.12 23.74 12.90
C LEU A 42 5.02 24.79 12.20
N HIS A 43 5.62 25.70 12.97
CA HIS A 43 6.55 26.70 12.44
C HIS A 43 7.82 26.02 11.91
N GLU A 44 8.38 25.08 12.66
CA GLU A 44 9.59 24.35 12.29
C GLU A 44 9.39 23.42 11.09
N LEU A 45 8.22 22.77 10.98
CA LEU A 45 7.82 22.00 9.79
C LEU A 45 7.81 22.87 8.52
N ALA A 46 7.26 24.08 8.62
CA ALA A 46 7.26 25.05 7.51
C ALA A 46 8.69 25.48 7.16
N GLN A 47 9.47 25.87 8.18
CA GLN A 47 10.86 26.32 8.02
C GLN A 47 11.74 25.25 7.35
N ALA A 48 11.57 23.98 7.72
CA ALA A 48 12.34 22.86 7.18
C ALA A 48 12.15 22.65 5.66
N ASP A 49 11.01 23.10 5.11
CA ASP A 49 10.73 23.10 3.68
C ASP A 49 10.87 24.50 3.04
N GLY A 50 11.57 25.42 3.72
CA GLY A 50 11.85 26.77 3.24
C GLY A 50 10.62 27.67 3.14
N LYS A 51 9.56 27.38 3.92
CA LYS A 51 8.32 28.16 3.95
C LYS A 51 8.27 29.05 5.19
N GLU A 52 7.83 30.27 5.00
CA GLU A 52 7.64 31.24 6.08
C GLU A 52 6.21 31.18 6.61
N LEU A 53 6.06 31.10 7.94
CA LEU A 53 4.77 30.95 8.62
C LEU A 53 4.70 31.80 9.89
N ILE A 54 3.68 32.66 9.99
CA ILE A 54 3.30 33.38 11.21
C ILE A 54 2.03 32.75 11.78
N ILE A 55 2.06 32.44 13.08
CA ILE A 55 0.98 31.73 13.77
C ILE A 55 0.46 32.60 14.91
N GLY A 56 -0.85 32.80 14.98
CA GLY A 56 -1.55 33.34 16.13
C GLY A 56 -2.51 32.32 16.74
N ASN A 57 -2.57 32.25 18.08
CA ASN A 57 -3.56 31.46 18.81
C ASN A 57 -4.28 32.34 19.84
N MET A 58 -5.57 32.56 19.66
CA MET A 58 -6.45 33.22 20.63
C MET A 58 -6.93 32.18 21.63
N TYR A 59 -6.18 32.08 22.75
CA TYR A 59 -6.38 31.05 23.74
C TYR A 59 -7.28 31.51 24.90
N ILE A 60 -8.30 30.70 25.16
CA ILE A 60 -9.03 30.65 26.44
C ILE A 60 -9.21 29.17 26.81
N GLY A 61 -8.87 28.78 28.03
CA GLY A 61 -9.04 27.39 28.49
C GLY A 61 -10.50 26.93 28.39
N GLY A 62 -10.75 25.80 27.72
CA GLY A 62 -12.10 25.25 27.54
C GLY A 62 -13.07 26.14 26.75
N CYS A 63 -12.58 27.07 25.92
CA CYS A 63 -13.44 27.98 25.17
C CYS A 63 -14.31 27.24 24.16
N SER A 64 -15.63 27.45 24.25
CA SER A 64 -16.63 26.97 23.29
C SER A 64 -16.90 28.03 22.22
N LEU A 65 -17.54 27.62 21.12
CA LEU A 65 -18.03 28.55 20.09
C LEU A 65 -18.98 29.60 20.69
N GLU A 66 -19.83 29.22 21.65
CA GLU A 66 -20.70 30.13 22.38
C GLU A 66 -19.91 31.23 23.12
N ARG A 67 -18.83 30.86 23.82
CA ARG A 67 -17.99 31.85 24.51
C ARG A 67 -17.26 32.76 23.52
N HIS A 68 -16.76 32.23 22.41
CA HIS A 68 -16.19 33.07 21.34
C HIS A 68 -17.23 34.07 20.79
N TYR A 69 -18.45 33.61 20.54
CA TYR A 69 -19.54 34.45 20.08
C TYR A 69 -19.90 35.55 21.08
N ASN A 70 -20.01 35.22 22.37
CA ASN A 70 -20.30 36.22 23.41
C ASN A 70 -19.15 37.23 23.58
N ASN A 71 -17.90 36.79 23.47
CA ASN A 71 -16.74 37.69 23.50
C ASN A 71 -16.69 38.60 22.27
N MET A 72 -17.07 38.09 21.09
CA MET A 72 -17.19 38.87 19.86
C MET A 72 -18.28 39.95 19.99
N LEU A 73 -19.46 39.61 20.52
CA LEU A 73 -20.56 40.55 20.70
C LEU A 73 -20.22 41.69 21.66
N ASN A 74 -19.55 41.37 22.77
CA ASN A 74 -19.25 42.32 23.83
C ASN A 74 -17.85 42.97 23.70
N ASN A 75 -17.09 42.59 22.67
CA ASN A 75 -15.68 42.95 22.50
C ASN A 75 -14.84 42.67 23.76
N THR A 76 -15.05 41.51 24.40
CA THR A 76 -14.42 41.16 25.67
C THR A 76 -12.92 40.90 25.48
N ALA A 77 -12.10 41.58 26.28
CA ALA A 77 -10.64 41.42 26.33
C ALA A 77 -10.24 40.29 27.29
N ASP A 78 -10.44 39.04 26.87
CA ASP A 78 -10.31 37.84 27.73
C ASP A 78 -9.28 36.82 27.20
N TYR A 79 -8.73 37.04 26.01
CA TYR A 79 -7.83 36.08 25.37
C TYR A 79 -6.38 36.29 25.81
N ALA A 80 -5.69 35.17 26.06
CA ALA A 80 -4.23 35.13 26.01
C ALA A 80 -3.82 34.89 24.55
N TYR A 81 -3.47 35.96 23.84
CA TYR A 81 -3.05 35.88 22.46
C TYR A 81 -1.59 35.47 22.36
N ARG A 82 -1.34 34.31 21.77
CA ARG A 82 0.00 33.74 21.62
C ARG A 82 0.41 33.77 20.17
N LYS A 83 1.49 34.48 19.84
CA LYS A 83 1.98 34.68 18.48
C LYS A 83 3.38 34.11 18.31
N ILE A 84 3.60 33.39 17.21
CA ILE A 84 4.90 32.91 16.77
C ILE A 84 5.23 33.67 15.47
N GLY A 85 6.26 34.51 15.54
CA GLY A 85 6.75 35.29 14.41
C GLY A 85 7.67 34.49 13.49
N LEU A 86 8.29 35.16 12.52
CA LEU A 86 9.28 34.55 11.62
C LEU A 86 10.56 34.10 12.32
N ASP A 87 10.81 34.60 13.53
CA ASP A 87 11.92 34.18 14.39
C ASP A 87 11.63 32.86 15.11
N GLY A 88 10.42 32.31 14.98
CA GLY A 88 9.99 31.09 15.66
C GLY A 88 9.76 31.27 17.17
N VAL A 89 9.86 32.49 17.70
CA VAL A 89 9.71 32.76 19.14
C VAL A 89 8.24 33.01 19.47
N LYS A 90 7.76 32.32 20.51
CA LYS A 90 6.40 32.49 21.01
C LYS A 90 6.31 33.65 22.00
N HIS A 91 5.47 34.64 21.69
CA HIS A 91 5.12 35.77 22.54
C HIS A 91 3.67 35.71 22.98
N GLU A 92 3.38 36.09 24.23
CA GLU A 92 2.02 36.16 24.76
C GLU A 92 1.61 37.60 25.07
N THR A 93 0.39 37.97 24.67
CA THR A 93 -0.29 39.23 24.99
C THR A 93 -1.63 38.90 25.66
N VAL A 94 -1.77 39.28 26.93
CA VAL A 94 -3.01 39.08 27.69
C VAL A 94 -4.05 40.16 27.38
N ASN A 95 -5.32 39.92 27.75
CA ASN A 95 -6.43 40.85 27.55
C ASN A 95 -6.65 41.23 26.07
N MET A 96 -6.38 40.30 25.14
CA MET A 96 -6.63 40.52 23.73
C MET A 96 -8.12 40.39 23.43
N THR A 97 -8.64 41.19 22.50
CA THR A 97 -9.99 41.03 21.93
C THR A 97 -9.94 40.36 20.56
N ILE A 98 -11.05 39.78 20.10
CA ILE A 98 -11.15 39.28 18.72
C ILE A 98 -10.86 40.41 17.72
N ASP A 99 -11.40 41.60 17.94
CA ASP A 99 -11.20 42.74 17.04
C ASP A 99 -9.74 43.13 16.86
N ASN A 100 -8.98 43.21 17.96
CA ASN A 100 -7.56 43.53 17.89
C ASN A 100 -6.76 42.42 17.21
N ALA A 101 -7.13 41.15 17.43
CA ALA A 101 -6.45 40.02 16.80
C ALA A 101 -6.71 39.95 15.29
N LEU A 102 -7.91 40.30 14.83
CA LEU A 102 -8.26 40.31 13.41
C LEU A 102 -7.47 41.35 12.60
N ILE A 103 -7.01 42.43 13.24
CA ILE A 103 -6.22 43.49 12.58
C ILE A 103 -4.70 43.40 12.85
N ASP A 104 -4.26 42.44 13.67
CA ASP A 104 -2.85 42.26 14.04
C ASP A 104 -1.98 41.86 12.84
N GLU A 105 -2.52 41.07 11.92
CA GLU A 105 -1.88 40.69 10.66
C GLU A 105 -2.87 40.70 9.50
N GLN A 106 -2.35 40.74 8.28
CA GLN A 106 -3.11 40.37 7.10
C GLN A 106 -3.26 38.84 7.01
N TRP A 107 -4.13 38.28 7.85
CA TRP A 107 -4.34 36.85 7.96
C TRP A 107 -4.77 36.25 6.61
N ASN A 108 -4.07 35.19 6.18
CA ASN A 108 -4.53 34.38 5.05
C ASN A 108 -5.63 33.41 5.48
N TYR A 109 -5.47 32.87 6.70
CA TYR A 109 -6.36 31.87 7.26
C TYR A 109 -6.79 32.23 8.69
N ILE A 110 -8.07 32.02 9.01
CA ILE A 110 -8.56 32.02 10.38
C ILE A 110 -9.27 30.70 10.66
N SER A 111 -8.89 30.00 11.74
CA SER A 111 -9.52 28.75 12.13
C SER A 111 -10.52 28.90 13.27
N LEU A 112 -11.57 28.11 13.20
CA LEU A 112 -12.60 27.95 14.22
C LEU A 112 -12.69 26.47 14.64
N GLN A 113 -13.01 26.25 15.91
CA GLN A 113 -13.26 24.91 16.47
C GLN A 113 -14.27 24.98 17.62
N GLN A 114 -14.89 23.85 17.92
CA GLN A 114 -15.69 23.69 19.13
C GLN A 114 -14.81 23.23 20.32
N VAL A 115 -15.30 23.41 21.55
CA VAL A 115 -14.74 22.77 22.74
C VAL A 115 -14.93 21.25 22.67
N SER A 116 -13.93 20.47 23.08
CA SER A 116 -13.87 19.02 22.86
C SER A 116 -15.05 18.23 23.45
N GLY A 117 -15.62 18.69 24.57
CA GLY A 117 -16.81 18.06 25.15
C GLY A 117 -18.04 18.13 24.23
N LEU A 118 -18.13 19.16 23.38
CA LEU A 118 -19.25 19.44 22.47
C LEU A 118 -18.91 19.25 20.99
N SER A 119 -17.68 18.84 20.67
CA SER A 119 -17.20 18.79 19.28
C SER A 119 -17.97 17.81 18.40
N GLY A 120 -18.59 16.78 18.98
CA GLY A 120 -19.47 15.85 18.28
C GLY A 120 -20.96 16.18 18.31
N ASP A 121 -21.36 17.33 18.86
CA ASP A 121 -22.77 17.76 18.90
C ASP A 121 -22.99 18.96 17.97
N TYR A 122 -23.46 18.67 16.75
CA TYR A 122 -23.72 19.68 15.72
C TYR A 122 -24.63 20.83 16.20
N ASN A 123 -25.58 20.55 17.09
CA ASN A 123 -26.52 21.59 17.53
C ASN A 123 -25.81 22.72 18.28
N THR A 124 -24.69 22.42 18.95
CA THR A 124 -23.89 23.41 19.68
C THR A 124 -23.04 24.29 18.78
N TYR A 125 -22.95 23.98 17.48
CA TYR A 125 -22.33 24.86 16.50
C TYR A 125 -23.27 26.02 16.15
N ASN A 126 -24.58 25.84 16.27
CA ASN A 126 -25.57 26.86 15.95
C ASN A 126 -26.12 27.53 17.23
N PRO A 127 -26.38 28.85 17.22
CA PRO A 127 -26.19 29.81 16.11
C PRO A 127 -24.75 30.36 16.00
N TYR A 128 -23.82 29.87 16.82
CA TYR A 128 -22.55 30.55 17.12
C TYR A 128 -21.54 30.54 15.97
N LEU A 129 -21.31 29.40 15.32
CA LEU A 129 -20.37 29.27 14.21
C LEU A 129 -20.77 30.17 13.02
N PRO A 130 -22.01 30.13 12.49
CA PRO A 130 -22.43 31.04 11.43
C PRO A 130 -22.25 32.52 11.79
N ALA A 131 -22.54 32.90 13.03
CA ALA A 131 -22.42 34.29 13.48
C ALA A 131 -20.95 34.76 13.55
N LEU A 132 -20.04 33.92 14.06
CA LEU A 132 -18.60 34.18 14.06
C LEU A 132 -18.06 34.32 12.63
N ILE A 133 -18.49 33.43 11.73
CA ILE A 133 -18.11 33.47 10.31
C ILE A 133 -18.57 34.76 9.65
N ALA A 134 -19.83 35.16 9.84
CA ALA A 134 -20.38 36.39 9.30
C ALA A 134 -19.60 37.62 9.80
N TYR A 135 -19.27 37.64 11.09
CA TYR A 135 -18.49 38.72 11.69
C TYR A 135 -17.07 38.82 11.13
N ILE A 136 -16.36 37.69 11.02
CA ILE A 136 -15.00 37.64 10.46
C ILE A 136 -15.02 38.09 8.99
N ARG A 137 -15.94 37.55 8.18
CA ARG A 137 -16.05 37.91 6.75
C ARG A 137 -16.42 39.37 6.52
N ALA A 138 -17.21 39.97 7.41
CA ALA A 138 -17.53 41.39 7.33
C ALA A 138 -16.29 42.30 7.50
N LYS A 139 -15.31 41.87 8.29
CA LYS A 139 -14.07 42.63 8.55
C LYS A 139 -12.94 42.25 7.60
N LEU A 140 -12.83 40.97 7.25
CA LEU A 140 -11.78 40.40 6.42
C LEU A 140 -12.41 39.59 5.28
N PRO A 141 -12.96 40.24 4.24
CA PRO A 141 -13.73 39.56 3.20
C PRO A 141 -12.91 38.57 2.35
N SER A 142 -11.58 38.70 2.34
CA SER A 142 -10.67 37.84 1.57
C SER A 142 -10.03 36.71 2.39
N VAL A 143 -10.29 36.64 3.70
CA VAL A 143 -9.70 35.60 4.56
C VAL A 143 -10.35 34.25 4.28
N LYS A 144 -9.53 33.19 4.26
CA LYS A 144 -10.03 31.81 4.18
C LYS A 144 -10.30 31.27 5.57
N LEU A 145 -11.40 30.56 5.73
CA LEU A 145 -11.82 30.01 7.00
C LEU A 145 -11.49 28.52 7.09
N ILE A 146 -10.84 28.16 8.20
CA ILE A 146 -10.47 26.79 8.52
C ILE A 146 -11.44 26.23 9.56
N LEU A 147 -11.99 25.04 9.32
CA LEU A 147 -12.59 24.25 10.39
C LEU A 147 -11.53 23.29 10.93
N HIS A 148 -11.14 23.46 12.19
CA HIS A 148 -10.21 22.55 12.85
C HIS A 148 -11.00 21.40 13.48
N GLN A 149 -10.99 20.24 12.82
CA GLN A 149 -11.62 19.02 13.32
C GLN A 149 -10.72 18.41 14.39
N THR A 150 -11.19 18.45 15.65
CA THR A 150 -10.46 17.94 16.81
C THR A 150 -10.61 16.43 16.98
N TRP A 151 -9.93 15.85 17.97
CA TRP A 151 -9.87 14.40 18.20
C TRP A 151 -10.79 13.90 19.33
N ALA A 152 -11.13 12.62 19.26
CA ALA A 152 -11.77 11.90 20.35
C ALA A 152 -10.81 11.66 21.51
N TYR A 153 -11.35 11.56 22.72
CA TYR A 153 -10.60 11.24 23.93
C TYR A 153 -10.02 9.81 23.90
N SER A 154 -9.06 9.51 24.78
CA SER A 154 -8.56 8.14 24.94
C SER A 154 -9.68 7.22 25.45
N MET A 155 -9.60 5.92 25.17
CA MET A 155 -10.57 4.91 25.60
C MET A 155 -10.74 4.87 27.12
N ASN A 156 -9.68 5.18 27.87
CA ASN A 156 -9.67 5.21 29.34
C ASN A 156 -9.87 6.62 29.93
N SER A 157 -10.29 7.60 29.13
CA SER A 157 -10.48 8.97 29.59
C SER A 157 -11.53 9.05 30.70
N THR A 158 -11.20 9.77 31.77
CA THR A 158 -12.10 10.04 32.89
C THR A 158 -12.78 11.41 32.79
N HIS A 159 -12.59 12.11 31.67
CA HIS A 159 -13.15 13.44 31.45
C HIS A 159 -14.68 13.40 31.51
N SER A 160 -15.30 14.32 32.27
CA SER A 160 -16.74 14.29 32.57
C SER A 160 -17.63 14.32 31.32
N ASP A 161 -17.24 15.10 30.31
CA ASP A 161 -17.97 15.18 29.04
C ASP A 161 -17.90 13.91 28.19
N PHE A 162 -16.99 12.97 28.48
CA PHE A 162 -16.89 11.74 27.67
C PHE A 162 -18.17 10.89 27.77
N LYS A 163 -18.91 11.05 28.87
CA LYS A 163 -20.24 10.44 29.10
C LYS A 163 -21.26 10.82 28.04
N ARG A 164 -21.12 11.98 27.37
CA ARG A 164 -21.98 12.39 26.24
C ARG A 164 -21.87 11.42 25.06
N TYR A 165 -20.73 10.73 24.97
CA TYR A 165 -20.41 9.75 23.94
C TYR A 165 -20.32 8.33 24.53
N ASP A 166 -21.05 8.06 25.62
CA ASP A 166 -21.09 6.78 26.33
C ASP A 166 -19.73 6.28 26.83
N ASN A 167 -18.76 7.20 27.03
CA ASN A 167 -17.36 6.87 27.29
C ASN A 167 -16.75 5.97 26.20
N SER A 168 -17.18 6.12 24.95
CA SER A 168 -16.69 5.37 23.80
C SER A 168 -15.89 6.28 22.88
N GLN A 169 -14.61 5.97 22.71
CA GLN A 169 -13.71 6.72 21.82
C GLN A 169 -14.24 6.74 20.39
N ILE A 170 -14.63 5.56 19.88
CA ILE A 170 -15.09 5.45 18.50
C ILE A 170 -16.43 6.16 18.28
N LYS A 171 -17.32 6.15 19.28
CA LYS A 171 -18.57 6.93 19.24
C LYS A 171 -18.28 8.42 19.19
N MET A 172 -17.39 8.91 20.06
CA MET A 172 -16.97 10.31 20.07
C MET A 172 -16.33 10.72 18.74
N TYR A 173 -15.44 9.88 18.19
CA TYR A 173 -14.81 10.12 16.88
C TYR A 173 -15.86 10.26 15.78
N HIS A 174 -16.77 9.28 15.63
CA HIS A 174 -17.82 9.35 14.61
C HIS A 174 -18.72 10.57 14.78
N SER A 175 -19.13 10.90 16.02
CA SER A 175 -19.93 12.11 16.28
C SER A 175 -19.19 13.39 15.89
N ILE A 176 -17.87 13.48 16.12
CA ILE A 176 -17.05 14.61 15.67
C ILE A 176 -17.02 14.67 14.14
N ILE A 177 -16.81 13.55 13.45
CA ILE A 177 -16.80 13.52 11.98
C ILE A 177 -18.15 13.98 11.42
N GLU A 178 -19.26 13.47 11.94
CA GLU A 178 -20.61 13.88 11.52
C GLU A 178 -20.85 15.38 11.74
N ALA A 179 -20.57 15.88 12.95
CA ALA A 179 -20.79 17.29 13.29
C ALA A 179 -19.90 18.23 12.47
N THR A 180 -18.63 17.90 12.30
CA THR A 180 -17.68 18.74 11.54
C THR A 180 -17.93 18.69 10.04
N THR A 181 -18.32 17.54 9.48
CA THR A 181 -18.73 17.43 8.07
C THR A 181 -19.92 18.33 7.78
N LYS A 182 -20.94 18.28 8.65
CA LYS A 182 -22.13 19.11 8.52
C LYS A 182 -21.81 20.60 8.69
N ALA A 183 -21.03 20.95 9.72
CA ALA A 183 -20.60 22.33 9.95
C ALA A 183 -19.78 22.89 8.79
N PHE A 184 -18.87 22.10 8.21
CA PHE A 184 -18.04 22.47 7.07
C PHE A 184 -18.90 22.81 5.84
N ASN A 185 -19.82 21.89 5.48
CA ASN A 185 -20.66 22.02 4.30
C ASN A 185 -21.70 23.15 4.42
N GLU A 186 -22.35 23.29 5.58
CA GLU A 186 -23.43 24.26 5.76
C GLU A 186 -22.94 25.71 5.97
N ASN A 187 -21.67 25.90 6.34
CA ASN A 187 -21.12 27.24 6.63
C ASN A 187 -20.12 27.75 5.57
N ALA A 188 -20.00 27.04 4.44
CA ALA A 188 -19.09 27.37 3.35
C ALA A 188 -17.65 27.63 3.85
N MET A 189 -17.12 26.72 4.66
CA MET A 189 -15.74 26.77 5.13
C MET A 189 -14.77 26.49 3.96
N ASP A 190 -13.59 27.10 3.98
CA ASP A 190 -12.65 27.03 2.85
C ASP A 190 -11.68 25.85 2.95
N LEU A 191 -11.35 25.41 4.17
CA LEU A 191 -10.39 24.33 4.42
C LEU A 191 -10.74 23.57 5.70
N LEU A 192 -10.69 22.24 5.64
CA LEU A 192 -10.80 21.37 6.80
C LEU A 192 -9.38 20.96 7.21
N VAL A 193 -9.07 21.05 8.50
CA VAL A 193 -7.85 20.44 9.05
C VAL A 193 -8.25 19.22 9.90
N PRO A 194 -8.05 17.99 9.39
CA PRO A 194 -8.61 16.76 9.96
C PRO A 194 -7.74 16.14 11.06
N CYS A 195 -7.40 16.93 12.10
CA CYS A 195 -6.58 16.42 13.21
C CYS A 195 -7.26 15.25 13.94
N GLY A 196 -8.60 15.23 14.03
CA GLY A 196 -9.36 14.14 14.60
C GLY A 196 -9.07 12.79 13.96
N THR A 197 -9.15 12.75 12.63
CA THR A 197 -8.78 11.56 11.85
C THR A 197 -7.29 11.25 11.93
N ALA A 198 -6.40 12.26 11.91
CA ALA A 198 -4.95 12.01 12.02
C ALA A 198 -4.58 11.32 13.34
N ILE A 199 -5.17 11.74 14.45
CA ILE A 199 -4.97 11.09 15.75
C ILE A 199 -5.57 9.69 15.75
N GLN A 200 -6.73 9.48 15.13
CA GLN A 200 -7.34 8.16 15.06
C GLN A 200 -6.53 7.19 14.18
N ASN A 201 -5.94 7.66 13.08
CA ASN A 201 -5.00 6.92 12.24
C ASN A 201 -3.77 6.51 13.06
N ALA A 202 -3.16 7.44 13.81
CA ALA A 202 -2.00 7.15 14.64
C ALA A 202 -2.28 6.07 15.71
N ARG A 203 -3.51 6.02 16.26
CA ARG A 203 -3.93 4.98 17.20
C ARG A 203 -3.98 3.57 16.60
N THR A 204 -3.99 3.44 15.26
CA THR A 204 -3.93 2.13 14.58
C THR A 204 -2.50 1.60 14.42
N THR A 205 -1.49 2.45 14.60
CA THR A 205 -0.06 2.07 14.52
C THR A 205 0.41 1.40 15.81
N PHE A 206 1.71 1.07 15.89
CA PHE A 206 2.35 0.64 17.13
C PHE A 206 2.17 1.62 18.31
N ILE A 207 1.85 2.90 18.04
CA ILE A 207 1.62 3.91 19.07
C ILE A 207 0.38 3.58 19.90
N GLY A 208 -0.63 2.90 19.34
CA GLY A 208 -1.86 2.56 20.06
C GLY A 208 -2.58 3.77 20.66
N ASP A 209 -3.41 3.54 21.69
CA ASP A 209 -4.19 4.60 22.36
C ASP A 209 -3.37 5.44 23.36
N TYR A 210 -2.10 5.71 23.04
CA TYR A 210 -1.18 6.51 23.84
C TYR A 210 -0.95 7.91 23.25
N MET A 211 -1.88 8.38 22.41
CA MET A 211 -1.82 9.70 21.77
C MET A 211 -2.12 10.87 22.72
N ASN A 212 -2.55 10.59 23.95
CA ASN A 212 -2.97 11.59 24.94
C ASN A 212 -2.08 11.57 26.18
N ARG A 213 -1.89 12.74 26.81
CA ARG A 213 -1.13 12.88 28.07
C ARG A 213 -1.98 12.76 29.33
N ASP A 214 -3.26 13.11 29.23
CA ASP A 214 -4.21 13.20 30.34
C ASP A 214 -5.61 12.67 29.97
N GLY A 215 -5.67 11.87 28.90
CA GLY A 215 -6.88 11.26 28.37
C GLY A 215 -7.68 12.12 27.40
N TYR A 216 -7.28 13.38 27.14
CA TYR A 216 -7.96 14.22 26.14
C TYR A 216 -7.03 15.21 25.43
N HIS A 217 -6.05 15.79 26.11
CA HIS A 217 -5.01 16.56 25.44
C HIS A 217 -3.92 15.65 24.88
N LEU A 218 -3.21 16.12 23.86
CA LEU A 218 -2.24 15.31 23.13
C LEU A 218 -0.95 15.05 23.93
N ASN A 219 -0.35 13.89 23.68
CA ASN A 219 1.04 13.62 24.04
C ASN A 219 1.93 14.78 23.54
N VAL A 220 2.83 15.26 24.39
CA VAL A 220 3.56 16.52 24.13
C VAL A 220 4.61 16.42 23.01
N ILE A 221 5.01 15.21 22.62
CA ILE A 221 5.96 14.96 21.53
C ILE A 221 5.17 14.52 20.28
N TYR A 222 4.86 13.23 20.17
CA TYR A 222 4.31 12.65 18.95
C TYR A 222 2.83 12.97 18.75
N GLY A 223 2.06 13.18 19.82
CA GLY A 223 0.65 13.58 19.71
C GLY A 223 0.51 14.95 19.05
N ARG A 224 1.14 15.97 19.65
CA ARG A 224 1.19 17.33 19.13
C ARG A 224 1.83 17.40 17.75
N TYR A 225 2.88 16.62 17.50
CA TYR A 225 3.53 16.58 16.18
C TYR A 225 2.60 16.02 15.08
N THR A 226 1.81 14.97 15.35
CA THR A 226 0.80 14.50 14.38
C THR A 226 -0.18 15.61 14.00
N ALA A 227 -0.67 16.38 14.97
CA ALA A 227 -1.54 17.52 14.71
C ALA A 227 -0.83 18.60 13.88
N ALA A 228 0.39 19.00 14.25
CA ALA A 228 1.18 19.97 13.51
C ALA A 228 1.46 19.52 12.06
N CYS A 229 1.79 18.24 11.83
CA CYS A 229 1.94 17.67 10.49
C CYS A 229 0.66 17.79 9.66
N THR A 230 -0.50 17.55 10.29
CA THR A 230 -1.81 17.66 9.61
C THR A 230 -2.09 19.11 9.21
N TRP A 231 -1.79 20.06 10.09
CA TRP A 231 -1.90 21.49 9.81
C TRP A 231 -0.96 21.93 8.69
N TYR A 232 0.31 21.51 8.75
CA TYR A 232 1.30 21.82 7.74
C TYR A 232 0.84 21.37 6.34
N GLU A 233 0.43 20.11 6.21
CA GLU A 233 0.03 19.58 4.91
C GLU A 233 -1.25 20.24 4.39
N ALA A 234 -2.23 20.51 5.26
CA ALA A 234 -3.46 21.19 4.88
C ALA A 234 -3.21 22.64 4.40
N LEU A 235 -2.35 23.39 5.09
CA LEU A 235 -2.03 24.79 4.75
C LEU A 235 -1.22 24.89 3.45
N PHE A 236 -0.18 24.07 3.32
CA PHE A 236 0.77 24.18 2.23
C PHE A 236 0.52 23.22 1.06
N LYS A 237 -0.48 22.33 1.19
CA LYS A 237 -0.82 21.30 0.19
C LYS A 237 0.41 20.50 -0.25
N THR A 238 1.30 20.23 0.69
CA THR A 238 2.57 19.55 0.48
C THR A 238 2.60 18.32 1.37
N ASN A 239 2.92 17.16 0.78
CA ASN A 239 3.03 15.91 1.53
C ASN A 239 4.03 16.07 2.68
N VAL A 240 3.58 15.85 3.91
CA VAL A 240 4.42 15.97 5.11
C VAL A 240 5.34 14.77 5.33
N VAL A 241 5.06 13.63 4.69
CA VAL A 241 5.92 12.44 4.74
C VAL A 241 7.26 12.76 4.08
N GLY A 242 8.32 12.64 4.87
CA GLY A 242 9.68 12.98 4.43
C GLY A 242 10.13 14.40 4.79
N ASN A 243 9.28 15.22 5.43
CA ASN A 243 9.72 16.50 5.99
C ASN A 243 10.90 16.27 6.95
N THR A 244 11.94 17.10 6.83
CA THR A 244 13.23 16.88 7.49
C THR A 244 13.19 17.21 8.98
N TYR A 245 12.29 18.09 9.43
CA TYR A 245 12.16 18.44 10.83
C TYR A 245 11.66 17.27 11.69
N SER A 246 12.29 17.07 12.84
CA SER A 246 11.89 16.09 13.86
C SER A 246 12.08 16.69 15.26
N PRO A 247 11.03 16.71 16.09
CA PRO A 247 11.13 17.13 17.48
C PRO A 247 12.13 16.31 18.30
N GLU A 248 12.73 16.95 19.30
CA GLU A 248 13.56 16.25 20.28
C GLU A 248 12.76 15.12 20.97
N GLY A 249 13.38 13.95 21.11
CA GLY A 249 12.75 12.76 21.70
C GLY A 249 11.88 11.95 20.72
N MET A 250 11.83 12.31 19.43
CA MET A 250 11.17 11.53 18.40
C MET A 250 12.17 10.58 17.72
N ASN A 251 11.83 9.28 17.68
CA ASN A 251 12.56 8.31 16.86
C ASN A 251 11.95 8.23 15.44
N GLU A 252 12.67 7.63 14.50
CA GLU A 252 12.24 7.51 13.10
C GLU A 252 10.91 6.77 12.93
N SER A 253 10.62 5.75 13.73
CA SER A 253 9.34 5.02 13.66
C SER A 253 8.17 5.91 14.08
N LEU A 254 8.33 6.69 15.16
CA LEU A 254 7.35 7.67 15.60
C LEU A 254 7.20 8.77 14.55
N LYS A 255 8.30 9.27 13.98
CA LYS A 255 8.27 10.29 12.92
C LYS A 255 7.48 9.78 11.70
N LEU A 256 7.78 8.58 11.23
CA LEU A 256 7.07 7.96 10.11
C LEU A 256 5.59 7.76 10.44
N ALA A 257 5.27 7.16 11.59
CA ALA A 257 3.89 6.92 12.02
C ALA A 257 3.08 8.22 12.07
N THR A 258 3.63 9.27 12.66
CA THR A 258 2.96 10.57 12.84
C THR A 258 2.78 11.32 11.52
N GLN A 259 3.81 11.37 10.66
CA GLN A 259 3.73 12.00 9.33
C GLN A 259 2.75 11.26 8.41
N THR A 260 2.82 9.92 8.34
CA THR A 260 1.90 9.12 7.52
C THR A 260 0.47 9.22 8.03
N SER A 261 0.25 9.25 9.35
CA SER A 261 -1.09 9.44 9.93
C SER A 261 -1.71 10.77 9.52
N ALA A 262 -0.93 11.84 9.53
CA ALA A 262 -1.35 13.17 9.08
C ALA A 262 -1.66 13.20 7.57
N HIS A 263 -0.77 12.65 6.74
CA HIS A 263 -0.95 12.59 5.28
C HIS A 263 -2.23 11.85 4.89
N GLU A 264 -2.43 10.65 5.46
CA GLU A 264 -3.62 9.86 5.16
C GLU A 264 -4.91 10.50 5.68
N ALA A 265 -4.85 11.27 6.78
CA ALA A 265 -6.00 12.05 7.23
C ALA A 265 -6.31 13.23 6.30
N VAL A 266 -5.32 13.92 5.73
CA VAL A 266 -5.57 14.98 4.74
C VAL A 266 -6.20 14.41 3.47
N LYS A 267 -5.80 13.21 3.05
CA LYS A 267 -6.41 12.50 1.91
C LYS A 267 -7.81 11.97 2.21
N ASN A 268 -8.02 11.42 3.40
CA ASN A 268 -9.25 10.74 3.83
C ASN A 268 -9.81 11.36 5.13
N PRO A 269 -10.28 12.62 5.13
CA PRO A 269 -10.55 13.40 6.34
C PRO A 269 -11.73 12.95 7.21
N TYR A 270 -12.45 11.91 6.78
CA TYR A 270 -13.67 11.42 7.43
C TYR A 270 -13.60 9.94 7.79
N THR A 271 -12.52 9.24 7.44
CA THR A 271 -12.40 7.79 7.61
C THR A 271 -11.04 7.44 8.19
N VAL A 272 -11.01 6.48 9.12
CA VAL A 272 -9.76 5.98 9.68
C VAL A 272 -9.05 5.13 8.63
N THR A 273 -7.78 5.44 8.38
CA THR A 273 -6.87 4.59 7.60
C THR A 273 -6.11 3.68 8.57
N ASP A 274 -6.18 2.37 8.35
CA ASP A 274 -5.42 1.39 9.14
C ASP A 274 -3.93 1.46 8.74
N LEU A 275 -3.11 1.89 9.69
CA LEU A 275 -1.66 2.04 9.57
C LEU A 275 -0.92 1.04 10.47
N SER A 276 -1.56 -0.07 10.83
CA SER A 276 -0.95 -1.15 11.62
C SER A 276 0.32 -1.74 11.01
N PHE A 277 0.57 -1.54 9.71
CA PHE A 277 1.82 -1.92 9.08
C PHE A 277 3.06 -1.12 9.57
N ILE A 278 2.87 0.06 10.18
CA ILE A 278 3.98 0.87 10.72
C ILE A 278 4.34 0.36 12.13
N GLN A 279 5.59 -0.11 12.30
CA GLN A 279 6.08 -0.76 13.51
C GLN A 279 7.16 0.05 14.24
N ASN A 280 7.30 -0.22 15.55
CA ASN A 280 8.37 0.37 16.36
C ASN A 280 9.71 -0.30 16.03
N SER A 281 10.69 0.47 15.55
CA SER A 281 12.01 -0.05 15.14
C SER A 281 13.16 0.53 15.97
N VAL A 282 12.89 1.02 17.19
CA VAL A 282 13.83 1.79 18.04
C VAL A 282 15.13 1.05 18.39
N ASN A 283 15.22 -0.26 18.18
CA ASN A 283 16.44 -1.05 18.39
C ASN A 283 16.85 -1.90 17.16
N SER A 284 16.28 -1.67 15.98
CA SER A 284 16.66 -2.47 14.81
C SER A 284 18.02 -2.05 14.27
N HIS A 285 18.92 -3.02 14.20
CA HIS A 285 20.23 -2.87 13.62
C HIS A 285 20.22 -3.32 12.15
N LYS A 286 21.12 -2.74 11.37
CA LYS A 286 21.40 -3.17 10.00
C LYS A 286 22.62 -4.07 10.00
N TYR A 287 22.47 -5.24 9.40
CA TYR A 287 23.56 -6.19 9.19
C TYR A 287 23.76 -6.44 7.70
N PHE A 288 25.02 -6.53 7.31
CA PHE A 288 25.43 -6.77 5.93
C PHE A 288 26.00 -8.17 5.78
N ILE A 289 25.41 -8.96 4.89
CA ILE A 289 25.68 -10.39 4.74
C ILE A 289 26.27 -10.69 3.36
N ASN A 290 27.45 -11.31 3.37
CA ASN A 290 28.10 -11.85 2.18
C ASN A 290 28.26 -13.37 2.33
N ILE A 291 28.25 -14.12 1.23
CA ILE A 291 28.37 -15.59 1.26
C ILE A 291 29.56 -16.04 2.11
N LYS A 292 30.75 -15.44 1.90
CA LYS A 292 32.00 -15.81 2.60
C LYS A 292 32.41 -14.83 3.68
N GLY A 293 31.67 -13.73 3.86
CA GLY A 293 32.02 -12.61 4.73
C GLY A 293 33.19 -11.77 4.18
N LYS A 294 33.35 -10.56 4.70
CA LYS A 294 34.41 -9.60 4.37
C LYS A 294 34.96 -8.92 5.63
N GLY A 295 36.19 -8.41 5.56
CA GLY A 295 36.79 -7.60 6.63
C GLY A 295 36.74 -8.26 8.00
N LYS A 296 36.23 -7.52 9.00
CA LYS A 296 36.07 -7.98 10.38
C LYS A 296 34.94 -8.98 10.59
N ARG A 297 34.07 -9.20 9.59
CA ARG A 297 32.94 -10.13 9.62
C ARG A 297 31.94 -9.92 10.77
N ASN A 298 31.78 -8.68 11.22
CA ASN A 298 30.80 -8.33 12.27
C ASN A 298 29.45 -7.88 11.69
N GLY A 299 29.36 -7.70 10.36
CA GLY A 299 28.16 -7.26 9.68
C GLY A 299 27.86 -5.77 9.80
N SER A 300 28.80 -4.92 10.25
CA SER A 300 28.54 -3.48 10.44
C SER A 300 28.50 -2.65 9.15
N SER A 301 29.03 -3.18 8.05
CA SER A 301 29.09 -2.55 6.72
C SER A 301 29.30 -3.62 5.64
N TRP A 302 29.17 -3.26 4.36
CA TRP A 302 29.57 -4.14 3.26
C TRP A 302 31.06 -4.51 3.30
N ASP A 303 31.93 -3.63 3.82
CA ASP A 303 33.37 -3.90 3.96
C ASP A 303 33.67 -4.90 5.08
N ASP A 304 32.86 -4.90 6.14
CA ASP A 304 32.97 -5.78 7.30
C ASP A 304 31.84 -6.82 7.35
N ALA A 305 31.30 -7.21 6.19
CA ALA A 305 30.13 -8.08 6.07
C ALA A 305 30.30 -9.44 6.76
N MET A 306 29.28 -9.88 7.49
CA MET A 306 29.24 -11.21 8.12
C MET A 306 29.14 -12.30 7.05
N SER A 307 29.74 -13.47 7.30
CA SER A 307 29.51 -14.61 6.41
C SER A 307 28.09 -15.16 6.60
N PHE A 308 27.51 -15.78 5.58
CA PHE A 308 26.19 -16.37 5.72
C PHE A 308 26.18 -17.52 6.73
N ASP A 309 27.24 -18.35 6.74
CA ASP A 309 27.36 -19.46 7.69
C ASP A 309 27.39 -18.95 9.14
N ASP A 310 28.16 -17.89 9.42
CA ASP A 310 28.23 -17.28 10.77
C ASP A 310 26.89 -16.65 11.19
N PHE A 311 26.20 -16.01 10.24
CA PHE A 311 24.88 -15.43 10.47
C PHE A 311 23.84 -16.51 10.78
N TYR A 312 23.79 -17.55 9.94
CA TYR A 312 22.72 -18.54 9.97
C TYR A 312 22.89 -19.57 11.09
N ALA A 313 24.13 -19.88 11.48
CA ALA A 313 24.43 -20.80 12.59
C ALA A 313 23.82 -20.36 13.93
N ASP A 314 23.66 -19.05 14.15
CA ASP A 314 23.07 -18.46 15.36
C ASP A 314 22.06 -17.36 15.01
N VAL A 315 21.17 -17.66 14.05
CA VAL A 315 20.21 -16.70 13.48
C VAL A 315 19.24 -16.10 14.50
N ASN A 316 19.05 -16.73 15.66
CA ASN A 316 18.12 -16.26 16.70
C ASN A 316 18.77 -15.37 17.78
N ARG A 317 20.08 -15.11 17.71
CA ARG A 317 20.76 -14.20 18.66
C ARG A 317 20.41 -12.72 18.47
N PHE A 318 19.88 -12.37 17.31
CA PHE A 318 19.54 -11.00 16.93
C PHE A 318 18.17 -10.58 17.48
N ASP A 319 17.86 -9.29 17.37
CA ASP A 319 16.67 -8.70 17.95
C ASP A 319 15.51 -8.62 16.95
N ASP A 320 14.28 -8.71 17.47
CA ASP A 320 13.09 -8.50 16.66
C ASP A 320 13.14 -7.09 16.03
N GLY A 321 12.92 -7.03 14.72
CA GLY A 321 13.01 -5.81 13.90
C GLY A 321 14.33 -5.65 13.14
N ASP A 322 15.38 -6.43 13.46
CA ASP A 322 16.68 -6.35 12.77
C ASP A 322 16.58 -6.59 11.26
N GLN A 323 17.44 -5.89 10.52
CA GLN A 323 17.47 -5.85 9.06
C GLN A 323 18.76 -6.45 8.53
N PHE A 324 18.64 -7.35 7.54
CA PHE A 324 19.76 -8.09 6.96
C PHE A 324 19.79 -7.86 5.46
N PHE A 325 20.88 -7.27 4.98
CA PHE A 325 21.10 -6.93 3.58
C PHE A 325 22.07 -7.94 2.96
N PHE A 326 21.66 -8.61 1.89
CA PHE A 326 22.42 -9.69 1.27
C PHE A 326 22.97 -9.26 -0.07
N THR A 327 24.28 -9.50 -0.29
CA THR A 327 24.87 -9.39 -1.62
C THR A 327 24.27 -10.42 -2.59
N GLY A 328 24.44 -10.20 -3.89
CA GLY A 328 24.12 -11.19 -4.91
C GLY A 328 24.99 -12.43 -4.81
N GLY A 329 24.41 -13.57 -5.16
CA GLY A 329 25.04 -14.90 -5.19
C GLY A 329 24.18 -15.97 -4.52
N VAL A 330 24.74 -17.18 -4.38
CA VAL A 330 24.02 -18.38 -3.93
C VAL A 330 24.32 -18.67 -2.44
N TYR A 331 23.26 -18.72 -1.63
CA TYR A 331 23.26 -18.93 -0.20
C TYR A 331 22.62 -20.29 0.11
N LYS A 332 23.37 -21.20 0.74
CA LYS A 332 22.96 -22.59 0.97
C LYS A 332 22.89 -22.87 2.47
N PRO A 333 21.68 -22.87 3.10
CA PRO A 333 21.53 -23.23 4.50
C PRO A 333 22.07 -24.63 4.78
N ASN A 334 23.04 -24.73 5.69
CA ASN A 334 23.67 -25.99 6.07
C ASN A 334 22.70 -26.93 6.81
N GLN A 335 21.74 -26.36 7.54
CA GLN A 335 20.65 -27.06 8.24
C GLN A 335 19.35 -26.27 8.16
N ILE A 336 18.22 -26.86 8.56
CA ILE A 336 16.96 -26.13 8.72
C ILE A 336 16.91 -25.61 10.15
N THR A 337 16.97 -24.29 10.31
CA THR A 337 16.86 -23.64 11.63
C THR A 337 15.54 -22.88 11.70
N GLU A 338 14.78 -23.12 12.77
CA GLU A 338 13.56 -22.35 13.04
C GLU A 338 13.94 -20.93 13.48
N ILE A 339 13.46 -19.93 12.75
CA ILE A 339 13.67 -18.51 13.02
C ILE A 339 12.46 -17.99 13.81
N THR A 340 12.67 -17.65 15.07
CA THR A 340 11.60 -17.27 16.03
C THR A 340 11.38 -15.76 16.14
N LYS A 341 12.10 -15.00 15.32
CA LYS A 341 12.24 -13.56 15.36
C LYS A 341 11.60 -12.91 14.13
N GLY A 342 11.08 -11.70 14.30
CA GLY A 342 10.60 -10.88 13.20
C GLY A 342 11.75 -10.13 12.54
N TYR A 343 12.18 -10.54 11.35
CA TYR A 343 13.29 -9.92 10.64
C TYR A 343 12.90 -9.33 9.30
N THR A 344 13.71 -8.38 8.83
CA THR A 344 13.67 -7.91 7.44
C THR A 344 14.89 -8.43 6.68
N PHE A 345 14.69 -9.27 5.66
CA PHE A 345 15.76 -9.71 4.75
C PHE A 345 15.59 -9.02 3.39
N VAL A 346 16.65 -8.38 2.90
CA VAL A 346 16.65 -7.68 1.61
C VAL A 346 17.83 -8.15 0.77
N GLY A 347 17.57 -8.66 -0.43
CA GLY A 347 18.61 -9.15 -1.34
C GLY A 347 18.79 -8.30 -2.58
N GLY A 348 19.65 -8.78 -3.47
CA GLY A 348 19.87 -8.18 -4.78
C GLY A 348 21.01 -7.16 -4.82
N PHE A 349 21.77 -6.97 -3.74
CA PHE A 349 22.82 -5.95 -3.67
C PHE A 349 24.08 -6.37 -4.42
N SER A 350 24.78 -5.43 -5.07
CA SER A 350 26.03 -5.74 -5.75
C SER A 350 27.09 -6.22 -4.75
N PRO A 351 27.82 -7.32 -5.01
CA PRO A 351 28.95 -7.75 -4.19
C PRO A 351 30.10 -6.73 -4.11
N GLU A 352 30.12 -5.74 -5.00
CA GLU A 352 31.14 -4.69 -5.06
C GLU A 352 30.82 -3.45 -4.20
N LEU A 353 29.66 -3.41 -3.53
CA LEU A 353 29.32 -2.30 -2.63
C LEU A 353 30.29 -2.23 -1.44
N THR A 354 30.50 -1.00 -0.97
CA THR A 354 31.30 -0.63 0.19
C THR A 354 30.48 0.25 1.13
N GLY A 355 30.93 0.43 2.38
CA GLY A 355 30.22 1.25 3.36
C GLY A 355 28.85 0.67 3.75
N MET A 356 27.83 1.52 3.92
CA MET A 356 26.52 1.13 4.45
C MET A 356 25.37 1.46 3.49
N ASP A 357 25.62 1.54 2.18
CA ASP A 357 24.57 1.86 1.20
C ASP A 357 23.51 0.76 1.15
N THR A 358 22.27 1.11 1.46
CA THR A 358 21.11 0.20 1.42
C THR A 358 20.05 0.67 0.42
N THR A 359 20.44 1.46 -0.59
CA THR A 359 19.56 1.87 -1.68
C THR A 359 19.05 0.62 -2.40
N LEU A 360 17.72 0.49 -2.49
CA LEU A 360 17.10 -0.71 -3.03
C LEU A 360 17.47 -0.91 -4.51
N PRO A 361 17.91 -2.13 -4.89
CA PRO A 361 18.03 -2.52 -6.29
C PRO A 361 16.69 -2.45 -7.03
N ILE A 362 16.77 -2.39 -8.36
CA ILE A 362 15.61 -2.68 -9.22
C ILE A 362 15.41 -4.20 -9.23
N TYR A 363 14.17 -4.66 -9.07
CA TYR A 363 13.85 -6.09 -9.09
C TYR A 363 13.15 -6.51 -10.39
N PRO A 364 13.43 -7.72 -10.92
CA PRO A 364 14.47 -8.65 -10.47
C PRO A 364 15.88 -8.05 -10.57
N SER A 365 16.72 -8.29 -9.56
CA SER A 365 18.05 -7.69 -9.50
C SER A 365 19.00 -8.31 -10.53
N SER A 366 19.87 -7.49 -11.12
CA SER A 366 21.00 -7.95 -11.94
C SER A 366 22.03 -8.77 -11.16
N THR A 367 22.01 -8.69 -9.83
CA THR A 367 22.87 -9.45 -8.91
C THR A 367 21.99 -10.19 -7.90
N PRO A 368 21.28 -11.25 -8.33
CA PRO A 368 20.25 -11.89 -7.51
C PRO A 368 20.82 -12.53 -6.25
N THR A 369 20.09 -12.43 -5.13
CA THR A 369 20.37 -13.19 -3.91
C THR A 369 19.52 -14.46 -3.93
N ILE A 370 20.18 -15.59 -4.16
CA ILE A 370 19.53 -16.88 -4.36
C ILE A 370 19.74 -17.74 -3.12
N PHE A 371 18.68 -17.98 -2.36
CA PHE A 371 18.65 -19.01 -1.33
C PHE A 371 18.35 -20.37 -2.00
N SER A 372 19.30 -21.29 -1.93
CA SER A 372 19.24 -22.56 -2.65
C SER A 372 19.28 -23.77 -1.71
N GLY A 373 18.39 -24.73 -1.94
CA GLY A 373 18.40 -26.02 -1.27
C GLY A 373 19.41 -27.03 -1.85
N ASP A 374 20.04 -26.72 -2.99
CA ASP A 374 21.00 -27.59 -3.69
C ASP A 374 22.26 -27.80 -2.85
N LYS A 375 22.31 -28.86 -2.04
CA LYS A 375 23.46 -29.12 -1.15
C LYS A 375 24.55 -29.90 -1.85
N ASN A 376 24.19 -30.71 -2.84
CA ASN A 376 25.11 -31.59 -3.55
C ASN A 376 25.80 -30.89 -4.76
N ASN A 377 25.38 -29.68 -5.11
CA ASN A 377 25.92 -28.85 -6.20
C ASN A 377 25.69 -29.43 -7.60
N ASN A 378 24.55 -30.08 -7.83
CA ASN A 378 24.17 -30.60 -9.15
C ASN A 378 23.16 -29.70 -9.89
N GLU A 379 22.71 -28.61 -9.26
CA GLU A 379 21.73 -27.65 -9.79
C GLU A 379 20.33 -28.24 -10.07
N ILE A 380 20.03 -29.41 -9.50
CA ILE A 380 18.79 -30.16 -9.71
C ILE A 380 18.20 -30.50 -8.35
N ALA A 381 16.94 -30.13 -8.11
CA ALA A 381 16.24 -30.52 -6.88
C ALA A 381 16.09 -32.06 -6.80
N ASP A 382 16.93 -32.73 -6.02
CA ASP A 382 16.91 -34.18 -5.86
C ASP A 382 17.36 -34.69 -4.49
N ASN A 383 17.52 -36.02 -4.39
CA ASN A 383 17.96 -36.67 -3.16
C ASN A 383 19.34 -36.17 -2.74
N GLY A 384 19.42 -35.51 -1.59
CA GLY A 384 20.65 -34.92 -1.05
C GLY A 384 20.49 -33.44 -0.73
N ASP A 385 19.44 -32.80 -1.26
CA ASP A 385 19.15 -31.39 -1.06
C ASP A 385 18.33 -31.10 0.19
N ALA A 386 18.21 -29.81 0.51
CA ALA A 386 17.43 -29.33 1.63
C ALA A 386 15.92 -29.50 1.37
N VAL A 387 15.20 -30.08 2.34
CA VAL A 387 13.73 -30.19 2.27
C VAL A 387 13.02 -28.84 2.44
N ALA A 388 13.68 -27.87 3.08
CA ALA A 388 13.26 -26.48 3.22
C ALA A 388 14.50 -25.56 3.26
N ILE A 389 14.33 -24.28 2.94
CA ILE A 389 15.44 -23.31 2.87
C ILE A 389 15.38 -22.33 4.04
N LEU A 390 14.25 -21.65 4.25
CA LEU A 390 14.01 -20.81 5.43
C LEU A 390 12.74 -21.24 6.15
N ASN A 391 12.81 -21.33 7.48
CA ASN A 391 11.68 -21.68 8.34
C ASN A 391 11.43 -20.58 9.38
N PHE A 392 10.33 -19.83 9.24
CA PHE A 392 9.93 -18.83 10.22
C PHE A 392 8.78 -19.35 11.10
N SER A 393 8.94 -19.18 12.41
CA SER A 393 7.94 -19.53 13.41
C SER A 393 7.90 -18.52 14.56
N THR A 394 7.22 -17.40 14.34
CA THR A 394 7.27 -16.27 15.28
C THR A 394 6.33 -16.41 16.48
N SER A 395 5.41 -17.38 16.42
CA SER A 395 4.44 -17.69 17.49
C SER A 395 3.57 -16.48 17.88
N THR A 396 3.17 -15.67 16.90
CA THR A 396 2.35 -14.47 17.12
C THR A 396 0.88 -14.66 16.69
N GLU A 397 -0.01 -13.77 17.14
CA GLU A 397 -1.43 -13.80 16.76
C GLU A 397 -1.64 -13.44 15.29
N ASP A 398 -2.71 -13.92 14.65
CA ASP A 398 -3.00 -13.60 13.24
C ASP A 398 -3.14 -12.10 13.03
N GLY A 399 -2.43 -11.56 12.04
CA GLY A 399 -2.29 -10.12 11.80
C GLY A 399 -1.30 -9.40 12.72
N SER A 400 -0.74 -10.06 13.73
CA SER A 400 0.20 -9.42 14.65
C SER A 400 1.54 -9.14 13.99
N MET A 401 1.86 -7.85 13.94
CA MET A 401 3.10 -7.32 13.39
C MET A 401 4.26 -7.28 14.40
N LEU A 402 4.04 -7.69 15.66
CA LEU A 402 5.05 -7.63 16.74
C LEU A 402 6.38 -8.31 16.38
N LYS A 403 6.28 -9.38 15.58
CA LYS A 403 7.40 -10.11 15.01
C LYS A 403 7.20 -10.27 13.50
N ALA A 404 6.91 -9.17 12.82
CA ALA A 404 6.70 -9.20 11.37
C ALA A 404 7.93 -9.74 10.65
N VAL A 405 7.72 -10.64 9.70
CA VAL A 405 8.77 -11.14 8.80
C VAL A 405 8.63 -10.40 7.46
N THR A 406 9.69 -9.76 7.00
CA THR A 406 9.72 -9.10 5.68
C THR A 406 10.83 -9.70 4.82
N LEU A 407 10.48 -10.19 3.63
CA LEU A 407 11.45 -10.71 2.66
C LEU A 407 11.32 -9.92 1.36
N HIS A 408 12.41 -9.35 0.86
CA HIS A 408 12.39 -8.46 -0.30
C HIS A 408 13.51 -8.80 -1.29
N GLY A 409 13.15 -9.07 -2.55
CA GLY A 409 14.14 -9.24 -3.61
C GLY A 409 14.95 -10.53 -3.51
N LEU A 410 14.36 -11.57 -2.92
CA LEU A 410 15.02 -12.87 -2.69
C LEU A 410 14.52 -13.92 -3.68
N GLU A 411 15.42 -14.82 -4.06
CA GLU A 411 15.10 -15.99 -4.88
C GLU A 411 15.23 -17.28 -4.07
N PHE A 412 14.35 -18.26 -4.32
CA PHE A 412 14.29 -19.55 -3.63
C PHE A 412 14.20 -20.70 -4.62
N THR A 413 15.18 -21.61 -4.58
CA THR A 413 15.25 -22.73 -5.54
C THR A 413 15.88 -24.01 -5.00
N CYS A 414 15.70 -25.11 -5.73
CA CYS A 414 16.29 -26.41 -5.45
C CYS A 414 15.97 -26.99 -4.06
N ALA A 415 14.84 -26.64 -3.44
CA ALA A 415 14.35 -27.43 -2.31
C ALA A 415 13.79 -28.76 -2.82
N TYR A 416 14.15 -29.87 -2.18
CA TYR A 416 13.64 -31.20 -2.52
C TYR A 416 13.10 -31.91 -1.29
N ASP A 417 11.80 -32.19 -1.26
CA ASP A 417 11.15 -32.87 -0.14
C ASP A 417 10.49 -34.19 -0.56
N ALA A 418 11.08 -35.32 -0.16
CA ALA A 418 10.52 -36.66 -0.36
C ALA A 418 9.85 -37.24 0.91
N THR A 419 9.69 -36.45 1.98
CA THR A 419 9.14 -36.92 3.25
C THR A 419 7.62 -37.10 3.19
N ASP A 420 7.10 -38.16 3.80
CA ASP A 420 5.67 -38.40 3.91
C ASP A 420 5.15 -37.87 5.25
N GLY A 421 4.21 -36.92 5.20
CA GLY A 421 3.46 -36.46 6.39
C GLY A 421 3.99 -35.18 7.06
N GLU A 422 5.12 -34.64 6.61
CA GLU A 422 5.66 -33.34 7.07
C GLU A 422 5.43 -32.23 6.03
N ASN A 423 5.18 -31.01 6.49
CA ASN A 423 4.84 -29.89 5.60
C ASN A 423 6.08 -29.03 5.39
N HIS A 424 6.81 -29.24 4.30
CA HIS A 424 7.92 -28.37 3.92
C HIS A 424 7.66 -27.65 2.60
N GLY A 425 8.20 -26.43 2.53
CA GLY A 425 8.39 -25.68 1.29
C GLY A 425 9.71 -24.94 1.37
N ALA A 426 10.18 -24.42 0.25
CA ALA A 426 11.40 -23.62 0.20
C ALA A 426 11.37 -22.49 1.24
N LEU A 427 10.24 -21.77 1.31
CA LEU A 427 9.88 -20.96 2.47
C LEU A 427 8.78 -21.64 3.28
N TRP A 428 9.12 -22.02 4.50
CA TRP A 428 8.20 -22.59 5.47
C TRP A 428 7.80 -21.54 6.51
N LEU A 429 6.51 -21.26 6.60
CA LEU A 429 5.93 -20.32 7.56
C LEU A 429 4.99 -21.07 8.48
N LYS A 430 5.17 -20.89 9.79
CA LYS A 430 4.38 -21.57 10.81
C LYS A 430 4.04 -20.61 11.94
N HIS A 431 2.76 -20.36 12.21
CA HIS A 431 2.35 -19.48 13.31
C HIS A 431 2.93 -18.05 13.21
N CYS A 432 3.12 -17.56 11.98
CA CYS A 432 3.57 -16.20 11.75
C CYS A 432 2.39 -15.25 11.73
N GLY A 433 2.33 -14.36 12.71
CA GLY A 433 1.26 -13.37 12.81
C GLY A 433 1.22 -12.41 11.63
N PHE A 434 2.37 -12.10 11.03
CA PHE A 434 2.43 -11.34 9.78
C PHE A 434 3.72 -11.62 9.02
N VAL A 435 3.58 -11.88 7.73
CA VAL A 435 4.68 -12.08 6.78
C VAL A 435 4.40 -11.25 5.53
N ASN A 436 5.34 -10.41 5.14
CA ASN A 436 5.31 -9.65 3.91
C ASN A 436 6.46 -10.08 3.00
N ILE A 437 6.14 -10.61 1.83
CA ILE A 437 7.13 -10.96 0.81
C ILE A 437 6.91 -10.08 -0.42
N LYS A 438 8.00 -9.51 -0.94
CA LYS A 438 7.93 -8.53 -2.03
C LYS A 438 9.02 -8.76 -3.06
N ASP A 439 8.64 -8.72 -4.33
CA ASP A 439 9.58 -8.82 -5.47
C ASP A 439 10.47 -10.10 -5.39
N CYS A 440 9.93 -11.18 -4.81
CA CYS A 440 10.63 -12.46 -4.61
C CYS A 440 10.27 -13.48 -5.69
N ARG A 441 11.16 -14.44 -5.92
CA ARG A 441 10.97 -15.50 -6.94
C ARG A 441 11.16 -16.88 -6.33
N PHE A 442 10.27 -17.81 -6.65
CA PHE A 442 10.32 -19.19 -6.15
C PHE A 442 10.19 -20.16 -7.31
N TYR A 443 11.23 -20.96 -7.53
CA TYR A 443 11.26 -21.83 -8.71
C TYR A 443 12.07 -23.10 -8.56
N GLY A 444 11.69 -24.13 -9.32
CA GLY A 444 12.43 -25.39 -9.37
C GLY A 444 12.45 -26.16 -8.05
N ASN A 445 11.46 -25.93 -7.18
CA ASN A 445 11.33 -26.66 -5.91
C ASN A 445 10.44 -27.89 -6.11
N VAL A 446 10.84 -29.05 -5.58
CA VAL A 446 10.24 -30.35 -5.90
C VAL A 446 9.83 -31.12 -4.65
N GLY A 447 8.57 -31.51 -4.57
CA GLY A 447 8.00 -32.31 -3.49
C GLY A 447 7.54 -33.66 -4.01
N LYS A 448 8.11 -34.74 -3.50
CA LYS A 448 7.70 -36.13 -3.77
C LYS A 448 6.90 -36.76 -2.61
N GLY A 449 6.73 -36.03 -1.51
CA GLY A 449 5.87 -36.41 -0.38
C GLY A 449 4.36 -36.17 -0.62
N LYS A 450 3.50 -36.69 0.27
CA LYS A 450 2.02 -36.48 0.20
C LYS A 450 1.54 -35.04 0.46
N LEU A 451 2.45 -34.13 0.79
CA LEU A 451 2.15 -32.72 1.02
C LEU A 451 2.71 -31.88 -0.15
N GLY A 452 2.81 -30.57 0.03
CA GLY A 452 3.31 -29.66 -0.99
C GLY A 452 3.14 -28.21 -0.54
N GLY A 453 3.08 -27.26 -1.47
CA GLY A 453 3.43 -25.86 -1.21
C GLY A 453 4.94 -25.68 -1.32
N MET A 454 5.54 -26.19 -2.39
CA MET A 454 7.00 -26.31 -2.47
C MET A 454 7.70 -24.97 -2.63
N ALA A 455 7.02 -23.96 -3.16
CA ALA A 455 7.51 -22.60 -3.05
C ALA A 455 7.27 -22.07 -1.63
N ILE A 456 6.00 -22.02 -1.20
CA ILE A 456 5.64 -21.57 0.14
C ILE A 456 4.62 -22.51 0.78
N THR A 457 4.99 -23.00 1.95
CA THR A 457 4.10 -23.69 2.87
C THR A 457 3.75 -22.75 4.02
N SER A 458 2.52 -22.24 4.04
CA SER A 458 2.00 -21.32 5.05
C SER A 458 1.01 -22.01 5.98
N GLN A 459 1.40 -22.17 7.24
CA GLN A 459 0.60 -22.83 8.27
C GLN A 459 0.18 -21.81 9.34
N TYR A 460 -1.13 -21.62 9.50
CA TYR A 460 -1.80 -20.75 10.48
C TYR A 460 -1.10 -19.38 10.62
N SER A 461 -0.73 -18.84 9.45
CA SER A 461 0.02 -17.60 9.30
C SER A 461 -0.75 -16.61 8.45
N HIS A 462 -0.42 -15.32 8.59
CA HIS A 462 -0.89 -14.25 7.71
C HIS A 462 0.24 -13.92 6.73
N LEU A 463 0.04 -14.21 5.44
CA LEU A 463 1.01 -13.95 4.39
C LEU A 463 0.47 -12.92 3.40
N VAL A 464 1.24 -11.88 3.15
CA VAL A 464 1.08 -10.94 2.03
C VAL A 464 2.24 -11.15 1.06
N ALA A 465 1.93 -11.52 -0.17
CA ALA A 465 2.88 -11.63 -1.27
C ALA A 465 2.57 -10.59 -2.33
N THR A 466 3.52 -9.70 -2.62
CA THR A 466 3.37 -8.63 -3.62
C THR A 466 4.45 -8.73 -4.69
N ASN A 467 4.09 -8.63 -5.97
CA ASN A 467 5.03 -8.66 -7.11
C ASN A 467 5.91 -9.92 -7.16
N CYS A 468 5.44 -11.05 -6.62
CA CYS A 468 6.23 -12.27 -6.55
C CYS A 468 5.97 -13.19 -7.74
N GLN A 469 6.95 -14.05 -8.05
CA GLN A 469 6.84 -15.08 -9.09
C GLN A 469 6.97 -16.48 -8.49
N PHE A 470 6.10 -17.39 -8.91
CA PHE A 470 6.08 -18.78 -8.46
C PHE A 470 5.98 -19.69 -9.68
N PHE A 471 7.08 -20.31 -10.07
CA PHE A 471 7.12 -21.05 -11.35
C PHE A 471 7.96 -22.30 -11.34
N ASP A 472 7.60 -23.25 -12.21
CA ASP A 472 8.32 -24.52 -12.36
C ASP A 472 8.52 -25.27 -11.03
N ASN A 473 7.60 -25.09 -10.06
CA ASN A 473 7.59 -25.88 -8.83
C ASN A 473 6.75 -27.15 -9.05
N GLU A 474 7.16 -28.24 -8.45
CA GLU A 474 6.48 -29.52 -8.54
C GLU A 474 6.11 -30.04 -7.15
N ALA A 475 4.89 -30.54 -6.99
CA ALA A 475 4.50 -31.30 -5.80
C ALA A 475 3.84 -32.61 -6.22
N LYS A 476 3.95 -33.65 -5.40
CA LYS A 476 3.26 -34.90 -5.69
C LYS A 476 1.76 -34.78 -5.49
N SER A 477 1.28 -34.06 -4.46
CA SER A 477 -0.15 -34.13 -4.12
C SER A 477 -0.87 -32.81 -3.82
N ARG A 478 -0.20 -31.74 -3.37
CA ARG A 478 -0.92 -30.59 -2.79
C ARG A 478 -0.27 -29.26 -3.14
N GLY A 479 -0.94 -28.40 -3.91
CA GLY A 479 -0.53 -27.00 -4.07
C GLY A 479 0.91 -26.84 -4.56
N ALA A 480 1.21 -27.05 -5.84
CA ALA A 480 2.63 -27.10 -6.28
C ALA A 480 3.44 -25.86 -5.89
N ALA A 481 2.87 -24.66 -6.06
CA ALA A 481 3.49 -23.42 -5.58
C ALA A 481 3.14 -23.14 -4.12
N LEU A 482 1.87 -22.89 -3.83
CA LEU A 482 1.42 -22.33 -2.56
C LEU A 482 0.48 -23.27 -1.82
N ARG A 483 0.74 -23.48 -0.54
CA ARG A 483 -0.18 -24.16 0.36
C ARG A 483 -0.49 -23.30 1.58
N PHE A 484 -1.77 -23.03 1.79
CA PHE A 484 -2.30 -22.37 2.97
C PHE A 484 -3.05 -23.37 3.83
N SER A 485 -2.76 -23.41 5.12
CA SER A 485 -3.51 -24.21 6.08
C SER A 485 -3.73 -23.48 7.39
N SER A 486 -4.76 -23.84 8.14
CA SER A 486 -4.93 -23.38 9.53
C SER A 486 -5.40 -24.49 10.44
N ASN A 487 -5.16 -24.31 11.74
CA ASN A 487 -5.72 -25.10 12.84
C ASN A 487 -6.73 -24.30 13.68
N ASP A 488 -6.95 -23.03 13.36
CA ASP A 488 -7.90 -22.13 14.02
C ASP A 488 -8.66 -21.32 12.96
N LYS A 489 -9.99 -21.18 13.14
CA LYS A 489 -10.89 -20.49 12.20
C LYS A 489 -10.59 -19.00 12.01
N ASN A 490 -9.84 -18.40 12.93
CA ASN A 490 -9.48 -17.00 12.91
C ASN A 490 -8.10 -16.74 12.28
N ARG A 491 -7.42 -17.77 11.76
CA ARG A 491 -6.07 -17.68 11.20
C ARG A 491 -5.97 -18.26 9.79
N GLY A 492 -4.84 -18.04 9.13
CA GLY A 492 -4.55 -18.61 7.82
C GLY A 492 -5.09 -17.71 6.72
N VAL A 493 -4.46 -16.54 6.60
CA VAL A 493 -4.75 -15.54 5.56
C VAL A 493 -3.63 -15.56 4.53
N GLY A 494 -3.99 -15.72 3.26
CA GLY A 494 -3.08 -15.57 2.13
C GLY A 494 -3.53 -14.42 1.24
N ILE A 495 -2.66 -13.46 0.97
CA ILE A 495 -2.92 -12.35 0.06
C ILE A 495 -1.87 -12.40 -1.04
N ILE A 496 -2.32 -12.66 -2.27
CA ILE A 496 -1.49 -12.80 -3.46
C ILE A 496 -1.82 -11.60 -4.35
N ASN A 497 -0.95 -10.59 -4.31
CA ASN A 497 -1.16 -9.31 -4.98
C ASN A 497 -0.12 -9.09 -6.07
N ARG A 498 -0.53 -8.78 -7.30
CA ARG A 498 0.40 -8.48 -8.40
C ARG A 498 1.42 -9.60 -8.67
N CYS A 499 1.06 -10.85 -8.39
CA CYS A 499 1.94 -12.00 -8.53
C CYS A 499 1.68 -12.76 -9.84
N ALA A 500 2.69 -13.51 -10.27
CA ALA A 500 2.58 -14.47 -11.38
C ALA A 500 2.84 -15.89 -10.87
N ILE A 501 1.88 -16.81 -11.09
CA ILE A 501 1.98 -18.22 -10.71
C ILE A 501 1.80 -19.08 -11.95
N TYR A 502 2.89 -19.67 -12.45
CA TYR A 502 2.85 -20.33 -13.76
C TYR A 502 3.71 -21.58 -13.87
N ASN A 503 3.32 -22.50 -14.77
CA ASN A 503 4.06 -23.73 -15.06
C ASN A 503 4.35 -24.62 -13.84
N ASN A 504 3.57 -24.50 -12.75
CA ASN A 504 3.72 -25.40 -11.62
C ASN A 504 2.94 -26.70 -11.88
N LYS A 505 3.38 -27.78 -11.24
CA LYS A 505 2.85 -29.12 -11.52
C LYS A 505 2.53 -29.90 -10.25
N VAL A 506 1.33 -30.44 -10.18
CA VAL A 506 0.99 -31.50 -9.23
C VAL A 506 0.98 -32.85 -9.96
N GLU A 507 1.66 -33.87 -9.43
CA GLU A 507 1.63 -35.20 -10.04
C GLU A 507 0.24 -35.85 -9.88
N ASP A 508 -0.14 -36.14 -8.63
CA ASP A 508 -1.36 -36.86 -8.23
C ASP A 508 -1.99 -36.21 -6.97
N GLY A 509 -2.78 -35.16 -7.18
CA GLY A 509 -3.61 -34.56 -6.13
C GLY A 509 -4.35 -33.28 -6.50
N VAL A 510 -4.27 -32.25 -5.67
CA VAL A 510 -5.18 -31.09 -5.73
C VAL A 510 -4.45 -29.74 -5.66
N GLY A 511 -5.02 -28.74 -6.33
CA GLY A 511 -4.46 -27.39 -6.38
C GLY A 511 -3.18 -27.36 -7.21
N SER A 512 -3.28 -27.32 -8.54
CA SER A 512 -2.06 -27.31 -9.38
C SER A 512 -1.19 -26.07 -9.17
N ALA A 513 -1.77 -24.98 -8.66
CA ALA A 513 -1.06 -23.76 -8.28
C ALA A 513 -1.17 -23.48 -6.76
N ILE A 514 -2.40 -23.31 -6.27
CA ILE A 514 -2.69 -22.93 -4.88
C ILE A 514 -3.63 -23.95 -4.25
N LEU A 515 -3.28 -24.40 -3.05
CA LEU A 515 -4.16 -25.15 -2.16
C LEU A 515 -4.48 -24.36 -0.90
N VAL A 516 -5.76 -24.25 -0.55
CA VAL A 516 -6.23 -23.71 0.74
C VAL A 516 -6.96 -24.81 1.50
N GLN A 517 -6.52 -25.07 2.74
CA GLN A 517 -7.15 -26.05 3.64
C GLN A 517 -7.47 -25.40 4.99
N HIS A 518 -8.75 -25.26 5.34
CA HIS A 518 -9.15 -24.68 6.63
C HIS A 518 -8.66 -23.22 6.83
N GLY A 519 -8.57 -22.41 5.77
CA GLY A 519 -8.09 -21.03 5.89
C GLY A 519 -9.16 -20.05 6.38
N LYS A 520 -8.74 -18.89 6.90
CA LYS A 520 -9.63 -17.74 7.11
C LYS A 520 -10.00 -17.10 5.76
N ALA A 521 -9.00 -16.75 4.95
CA ALA A 521 -9.21 -16.17 3.63
C ALA A 521 -8.00 -16.33 2.69
N LEU A 522 -8.28 -16.49 1.40
CA LEU A 522 -7.35 -16.30 0.30
C LEU A 522 -7.84 -15.13 -0.55
N TYR A 523 -6.98 -14.13 -0.74
CA TYR A 523 -7.17 -13.02 -1.66
C TYR A 523 -6.22 -13.19 -2.83
N VAL A 524 -6.74 -13.25 -4.05
CA VAL A 524 -5.97 -13.20 -5.29
C VAL A 524 -6.33 -11.90 -5.99
N VAL A 525 -5.40 -10.95 -5.97
CA VAL A 525 -5.62 -9.57 -6.41
C VAL A 525 -4.60 -9.22 -7.49
N ASN A 526 -5.05 -8.65 -8.60
CA ASN A 526 -4.17 -8.17 -9.67
C ASN A 526 -3.14 -9.20 -10.16
N SER A 527 -3.46 -10.50 -10.13
CA SER A 527 -2.47 -11.57 -10.31
C SER A 527 -2.83 -12.50 -11.47
N THR A 528 -1.81 -13.11 -12.08
CA THR A 528 -1.96 -14.10 -13.16
C THR A 528 -1.63 -15.50 -12.66
N ILE A 529 -2.53 -16.46 -12.90
CA ILE A 529 -2.35 -17.89 -12.62
C ILE A 529 -2.63 -18.70 -13.89
N THR A 530 -1.60 -19.28 -14.50
CA THR A 530 -1.72 -19.91 -15.82
C THR A 530 -0.70 -21.01 -16.10
N GLY A 531 -0.99 -21.92 -17.02
CA GLY A 531 -0.05 -22.99 -17.40
C GLY A 531 0.25 -24.03 -16.30
N ASN A 532 -0.42 -23.95 -15.15
CA ASN A 532 -0.24 -24.92 -14.08
C ASN A 532 -0.98 -26.23 -14.43
N SER A 533 -0.45 -27.37 -14.02
CA SER A 533 -0.96 -28.68 -14.45
C SER A 533 -1.11 -29.69 -13.32
N THR A 534 -2.09 -30.59 -13.47
CA THR A 534 -2.29 -31.76 -12.60
C THR A 534 -2.78 -32.95 -13.42
N LYS A 535 -2.49 -34.19 -13.01
CA LYS A 535 -3.06 -35.39 -13.67
C LYS A 535 -4.42 -35.79 -13.11
N THR A 536 -4.65 -35.52 -11.84
CA THR A 536 -5.91 -35.72 -11.14
C THR A 536 -6.81 -34.51 -11.40
N GLN A 537 -8.01 -34.75 -11.94
CA GLN A 537 -8.99 -33.73 -12.32
C GLN A 537 -9.26 -32.71 -11.19
N SER A 538 -8.48 -31.63 -11.10
CA SER A 538 -8.48 -30.72 -9.96
C SER A 538 -8.16 -29.27 -10.34
N GLY A 539 -8.68 -28.34 -9.52
CA GLY A 539 -8.55 -26.91 -9.70
C GLY A 539 -7.11 -26.40 -9.67
N ALA A 540 -6.83 -25.34 -10.44
CA ALA A 540 -5.58 -24.59 -10.28
C ALA A 540 -5.52 -23.90 -8.91
N ILE A 541 -6.62 -23.24 -8.54
CA ILE A 541 -6.92 -22.91 -7.15
C ILE A 541 -7.87 -23.98 -6.62
N TYR A 542 -7.47 -24.66 -5.56
CA TYR A 542 -8.33 -25.60 -4.84
C TYR A 542 -8.53 -25.14 -3.40
N SER A 543 -9.79 -25.03 -2.98
CA SER A 543 -10.16 -24.70 -1.60
C SER A 543 -11.02 -25.79 -0.99
N ASN A 544 -10.66 -26.21 0.22
CA ASN A 544 -11.50 -27.07 1.05
C ASN A 544 -11.40 -26.71 2.54
N GLY A 545 -12.44 -27.10 3.30
CA GLY A 545 -12.38 -27.04 4.75
C GLY A 545 -13.63 -27.52 5.45
N SER A 546 -13.55 -27.57 6.78
CA SER A 546 -14.70 -27.80 7.66
C SER A 546 -15.65 -26.61 7.62
N GLY A 547 -16.95 -26.86 7.84
CA GLY A 547 -18.00 -25.83 7.86
C GLY A 547 -17.79 -24.71 8.88
N THR A 548 -16.99 -24.94 9.92
CA THR A 548 -16.68 -23.96 10.98
C THR A 548 -15.67 -22.89 10.59
N TYR A 549 -14.96 -23.08 9.48
CA TYR A 549 -14.00 -22.12 8.92
C TYR A 549 -14.70 -21.31 7.83
N SER A 550 -14.32 -20.04 7.69
CA SER A 550 -14.84 -19.19 6.62
C SER A 550 -14.37 -19.66 5.24
N ASN A 551 -13.09 -20.05 5.12
CA ASN A 551 -12.44 -20.51 3.88
C ASN A 551 -12.70 -19.58 2.69
N LYS A 552 -12.72 -18.25 2.91
CA LYS A 552 -13.09 -17.31 1.84
C LYS A 552 -12.07 -17.34 0.71
N VAL A 553 -12.53 -17.33 -0.53
CA VAL A 553 -11.70 -17.13 -1.72
C VAL A 553 -12.21 -15.87 -2.41
N ILE A 554 -11.37 -14.84 -2.47
CA ILE A 554 -11.67 -13.56 -3.10
C ILE A 554 -10.74 -13.37 -4.29
N VAL A 555 -11.30 -13.13 -5.48
CA VAL A 555 -10.54 -12.94 -6.71
C VAL A 555 -10.91 -11.59 -7.34
N ILE A 556 -9.95 -10.67 -7.43
CA ILE A 556 -10.21 -9.31 -7.94
C ILE A 556 -9.15 -8.89 -8.92
N GLY A 557 -9.57 -8.30 -10.05
CA GLY A 557 -8.63 -7.78 -11.04
C GLY A 557 -7.65 -8.83 -11.53
N SER A 558 -7.97 -10.13 -11.50
CA SER A 558 -7.01 -11.23 -11.66
C SER A 558 -7.36 -12.13 -12.83
N THR A 559 -6.35 -12.79 -13.39
CA THR A 559 -6.49 -13.72 -14.52
C THR A 559 -6.14 -15.14 -14.09
N ILE A 560 -7.09 -16.07 -14.19
CA ILE A 560 -6.88 -17.47 -13.87
C ILE A 560 -7.33 -18.27 -15.09
N SER A 561 -6.39 -18.65 -15.95
CA SER A 561 -6.72 -19.21 -17.26
C SER A 561 -5.62 -20.11 -17.82
N GLY A 562 -5.96 -21.03 -18.71
CA GLY A 562 -4.98 -21.88 -19.40
C GLY A 562 -4.32 -22.94 -18.51
N ASN A 563 -4.84 -23.15 -17.30
CA ASN A 563 -4.39 -24.23 -16.44
C ASN A 563 -4.99 -25.57 -16.90
N GLN A 564 -4.20 -26.64 -16.75
CA GLN A 564 -4.49 -27.97 -17.28
C GLN A 564 -4.81 -28.96 -16.15
N GLY A 565 -5.61 -29.96 -16.47
CA GLY A 565 -5.94 -31.04 -15.55
C GLY A 565 -7.13 -30.79 -14.65
N GLY A 566 -7.95 -29.76 -14.89
CA GLY A 566 -9.16 -29.50 -14.12
C GLY A 566 -9.63 -28.05 -14.20
N PRO A 567 -10.66 -27.68 -13.41
CA PRO A 567 -11.22 -26.32 -13.43
C PRO A 567 -10.17 -25.25 -13.11
N GLN A 568 -10.46 -23.99 -13.43
CA GLN A 568 -9.56 -22.90 -13.03
C GLN A 568 -9.65 -22.65 -11.51
N ILE A 569 -10.87 -22.65 -10.96
CA ILE A 569 -11.12 -22.59 -9.52
C ILE A 569 -12.02 -23.74 -9.09
N GLN A 570 -11.60 -24.49 -8.07
CA GLN A 570 -12.39 -25.55 -7.46
C GLN A 570 -12.66 -25.25 -5.98
N ILE A 571 -13.95 -25.16 -5.65
CA ILE A 571 -14.43 -25.13 -4.28
C ILE A 571 -14.99 -26.51 -3.95
N ALA A 572 -14.21 -27.31 -3.22
CA ALA A 572 -14.58 -28.68 -2.93
C ALA A 572 -15.48 -28.81 -1.70
N ALA A 573 -15.29 -27.98 -0.66
CA ALA A 573 -16.08 -28.03 0.56
C ALA A 573 -16.08 -26.71 1.33
N ASN A 574 -17.27 -26.19 1.65
CA ASN A 574 -17.54 -25.16 2.66
C ASN A 574 -16.67 -23.89 2.55
N ALA A 575 -16.64 -23.26 1.38
CA ALA A 575 -15.97 -21.96 1.16
C ALA A 575 -16.92 -20.91 0.56
N ASP A 576 -16.70 -19.65 0.89
CA ASP A 576 -17.26 -18.52 0.15
C ASP A 576 -16.38 -18.24 -1.08
N LEU A 577 -17.00 -17.87 -2.21
CA LEU A 577 -16.30 -17.39 -3.40
C LEU A 577 -16.84 -16.01 -3.78
N SER A 578 -15.95 -15.02 -3.85
CA SER A 578 -16.28 -13.67 -4.30
C SER A 578 -15.35 -13.26 -5.44
N ILE A 579 -15.92 -12.74 -6.53
CA ILE A 579 -15.16 -12.44 -7.74
C ILE A 579 -15.57 -11.10 -8.37
N ALA A 580 -14.60 -10.27 -8.73
CA ALA A 580 -14.88 -9.00 -9.42
C ALA A 580 -13.76 -8.62 -10.39
N ASN A 581 -14.10 -7.97 -11.50
CA ASN A 581 -13.17 -7.46 -12.49
C ASN A 581 -12.11 -8.50 -12.93
N SER A 582 -12.46 -9.77 -13.00
CA SER A 582 -11.50 -10.88 -13.18
C SER A 582 -11.81 -11.73 -14.41
N ILE A 583 -10.79 -12.37 -14.97
CA ILE A 583 -10.95 -13.33 -16.08
C ILE A 583 -10.72 -14.74 -15.53
N VAL A 584 -11.75 -15.59 -15.62
CA VAL A 584 -11.67 -17.01 -15.26
C VAL A 584 -12.25 -17.84 -16.39
N VAL A 585 -11.39 -18.29 -17.29
CA VAL A 585 -11.76 -19.13 -18.43
C VAL A 585 -10.78 -20.29 -18.54
N GLY A 586 -11.31 -21.48 -18.75
CA GLY A 586 -10.47 -22.63 -19.07
C GLY A 586 -10.31 -22.81 -20.57
N ASP A 587 -9.43 -23.73 -20.92
CA ASP A 587 -9.35 -24.29 -22.28
C ASP A 587 -10.31 -25.50 -22.34
N LYS A 588 -9.80 -26.72 -22.22
CA LYS A 588 -10.59 -27.96 -22.21
C LYS A 588 -11.33 -28.24 -20.88
N PHE A 589 -11.25 -27.32 -19.93
CA PHE A 589 -11.74 -27.49 -18.58
C PHE A 589 -12.62 -26.30 -18.18
N PRO A 590 -13.59 -26.48 -17.27
CA PRO A 590 -14.49 -25.39 -16.90
C PRO A 590 -13.78 -24.27 -16.13
N ALA A 591 -14.39 -23.07 -16.13
CA ALA A 591 -13.95 -21.97 -15.26
C ALA A 591 -14.01 -22.37 -13.78
N PHE A 592 -15.13 -22.96 -13.36
CA PHE A 592 -15.40 -23.30 -11.96
C PHE A 592 -15.85 -24.75 -11.76
N THR A 593 -15.59 -25.28 -10.57
CA THR A 593 -16.32 -26.43 -10.03
C THR A 593 -16.64 -26.17 -8.57
N LEU A 594 -17.90 -25.92 -8.27
CA LEU A 594 -18.38 -25.43 -6.97
C LEU A 594 -19.25 -26.50 -6.28
N ALA A 595 -18.62 -27.56 -5.77
CA ALA A 595 -19.35 -28.70 -5.21
C ALA A 595 -20.10 -28.37 -3.91
N SER A 596 -19.56 -27.44 -3.11
CA SER A 596 -20.14 -27.03 -1.82
C SER A 596 -19.68 -25.60 -1.49
N VAL A 597 -20.10 -24.65 -2.33
CA VAL A 597 -19.92 -23.22 -2.06
C VAL A 597 -20.97 -22.75 -1.06
N LYS A 598 -20.56 -21.94 -0.06
CA LYS A 598 -21.48 -21.36 0.93
C LYS A 598 -22.24 -20.18 0.32
N ASN A 599 -21.49 -19.24 -0.24
CA ASN A 599 -22.00 -18.08 -0.96
C ASN A 599 -21.13 -17.83 -2.18
N PHE A 600 -21.76 -17.54 -3.32
CA PHE A 600 -21.12 -17.03 -4.51
C PHE A 600 -21.53 -15.56 -4.68
N LEU A 601 -20.56 -14.65 -4.84
CA LEU A 601 -20.82 -13.22 -5.00
C LEU A 601 -20.03 -12.66 -6.19
N SER A 602 -20.72 -12.06 -7.15
CA SER A 602 -20.09 -11.25 -8.20
C SER A 602 -20.10 -9.77 -7.81
N GLY A 603 -18.93 -9.13 -7.86
CA GLY A 603 -18.79 -7.66 -7.79
C GLY A 603 -18.84 -6.99 -9.16
N GLY A 604 -19.12 -7.75 -10.23
CA GLY A 604 -19.23 -7.24 -11.59
C GLY A 604 -17.94 -7.22 -12.39
N PHE A 605 -18.10 -6.93 -13.68
CA PHE A 605 -17.01 -6.77 -14.66
C PHE A 605 -16.17 -8.04 -14.88
N ASN A 606 -16.69 -9.22 -14.54
CA ASN A 606 -15.98 -10.48 -14.76
C ASN A 606 -16.12 -10.95 -16.19
N LEU A 607 -15.15 -11.75 -16.65
CA LEU A 607 -15.23 -12.50 -17.88
C LEU A 607 -15.04 -13.98 -17.58
N THR A 608 -16.02 -14.80 -17.95
CA THR A 608 -16.08 -16.21 -17.57
C THR A 608 -16.84 -17.06 -18.57
N SER A 609 -16.49 -18.35 -18.62
CA SER A 609 -17.20 -19.38 -19.39
C SER A 609 -18.39 -19.99 -18.65
N ASP A 610 -18.57 -19.65 -17.37
CA ASP A 610 -19.59 -20.25 -16.51
C ASP A 610 -20.87 -19.41 -16.50
N THR A 611 -21.96 -19.99 -16.97
CA THR A 611 -23.30 -19.38 -17.02
C THR A 611 -24.21 -19.86 -15.89
N THR A 612 -23.71 -20.71 -14.97
CA THR A 612 -24.55 -21.39 -13.98
C THR A 612 -24.79 -20.60 -12.69
N GLN A 613 -23.98 -19.58 -12.42
CA GLN A 613 -24.07 -18.75 -11.22
C GLN A 613 -24.89 -17.48 -11.44
N GLU A 614 -25.27 -16.81 -10.35
CA GLU A 614 -25.93 -15.50 -10.39
C GLU A 614 -24.91 -14.39 -10.70
N TRP A 615 -24.74 -14.10 -11.99
CA TRP A 615 -23.92 -13.00 -12.49
C TRP A 615 -24.73 -11.70 -12.58
N ILE A 616 -24.05 -10.56 -12.45
CA ILE A 616 -24.69 -9.25 -12.56
C ILE A 616 -24.50 -8.65 -13.96
N PHE A 617 -25.28 -7.64 -14.30
CA PHE A 617 -25.34 -7.08 -15.67
C PHE A 617 -23.99 -6.64 -16.25
N SER A 618 -23.06 -6.18 -15.41
CA SER A 618 -21.74 -5.75 -15.85
C SER A 618 -20.78 -6.90 -16.17
N ASP A 619 -21.12 -8.14 -15.80
CA ASP A 619 -20.33 -9.34 -16.13
C ASP A 619 -20.49 -9.74 -17.62
N ASP A 620 -19.56 -10.56 -18.08
CA ASP A 620 -19.54 -11.24 -19.38
C ASP A 620 -19.41 -12.75 -19.12
N ALA A 621 -20.55 -13.36 -18.79
CA ALA A 621 -20.69 -14.80 -18.57
C ALA A 621 -21.36 -15.43 -19.79
N ASP A 622 -20.56 -16.13 -20.60
CA ASP A 622 -20.98 -16.76 -21.86
C ASP A 622 -20.24 -18.08 -22.02
N GLU A 623 -20.94 -19.18 -22.31
CA GLU A 623 -20.33 -20.51 -22.50
C GLU A 623 -19.28 -20.53 -23.63
N GLN A 624 -19.33 -19.58 -24.55
CA GLN A 624 -18.34 -19.40 -25.62
C GLN A 624 -17.07 -18.69 -25.17
N ASN A 625 -17.00 -18.15 -23.95
CA ASN A 625 -15.81 -17.52 -23.40
C ASN A 625 -14.76 -18.58 -23.02
N ASP A 626 -14.08 -19.14 -24.02
CA ASP A 626 -12.98 -20.08 -23.84
C ASP A 626 -11.61 -19.40 -23.94
N PHE A 627 -10.55 -20.14 -23.58
CA PHE A 627 -9.18 -19.64 -23.67
C PHE A 627 -8.82 -19.10 -25.06
N SER A 628 -9.22 -19.78 -26.13
CA SER A 628 -8.89 -19.39 -27.51
C SER A 628 -9.60 -18.11 -27.94
N LYS A 629 -10.84 -17.87 -27.53
CA LYS A 629 -11.60 -16.65 -27.82
C LYS A 629 -10.95 -15.44 -27.13
N ILE A 630 -10.51 -15.62 -25.89
CA ILE A 630 -10.01 -14.51 -25.07
C ILE A 630 -8.55 -14.19 -25.35
N TYR A 631 -7.73 -15.20 -25.60
CA TYR A 631 -6.27 -15.04 -25.74
C TYR A 631 -5.74 -15.44 -27.13
N GLY A 632 -6.51 -16.14 -27.95
CA GLY A 632 -6.01 -16.70 -29.21
C GLY A 632 -4.83 -17.65 -28.98
N ASN A 633 -3.74 -17.43 -29.71
CA ASN A 633 -2.49 -18.18 -29.56
C ASN A 633 -1.48 -17.51 -28.60
N VAL A 634 -1.89 -16.48 -27.85
CA VAL A 634 -0.99 -15.68 -27.00
C VAL A 634 -0.47 -16.53 -25.83
N GLN A 635 0.83 -16.37 -25.57
CA GLN A 635 1.53 -16.92 -24.40
C GLN A 635 1.79 -15.81 -23.38
N ILE A 636 2.22 -16.20 -22.18
CA ILE A 636 2.71 -15.27 -21.16
C ILE A 636 3.80 -14.37 -21.75
N ASN A 637 3.71 -13.05 -21.55
CA ASN A 637 4.69 -12.09 -22.04
C ASN A 637 5.89 -11.91 -21.08
N GLU A 638 6.83 -11.04 -21.43
CA GLU A 638 8.03 -10.72 -20.63
C GLU A 638 7.74 -10.12 -19.24
N ASN A 639 6.52 -9.59 -19.02
CA ASN A 639 6.05 -9.09 -17.73
C ASN A 639 5.26 -10.16 -16.95
N TYR A 640 5.31 -11.41 -17.39
CA TYR A 640 4.62 -12.54 -16.78
C TYR A 640 3.09 -12.37 -16.77
N LEU A 641 2.55 -11.76 -17.83
CA LEU A 641 1.13 -11.49 -18.01
C LEU A 641 0.54 -12.35 -19.12
N LEU A 642 -0.69 -12.81 -18.90
CA LEU A 642 -1.55 -13.32 -19.95
C LEU A 642 -2.45 -12.17 -20.45
N VAL A 643 -2.13 -11.62 -21.63
CA VAL A 643 -2.78 -10.41 -22.14
C VAL A 643 -4.03 -10.76 -22.97
N PRO A 644 -5.24 -10.40 -22.52
CA PRO A 644 -6.46 -10.68 -23.28
C PRO A 644 -6.51 -9.86 -24.58
N GLN A 645 -7.03 -10.46 -25.65
CA GLN A 645 -7.16 -9.88 -27.00
C GLN A 645 -8.57 -9.35 -27.29
N ILE A 646 -9.42 -9.23 -26.27
CA ILE A 646 -10.76 -8.67 -26.37
C ILE A 646 -10.71 -7.15 -26.59
N THR A 647 -11.71 -6.61 -27.29
CA THR A 647 -11.66 -5.24 -27.84
C THR A 647 -12.37 -4.18 -27.02
N GLU A 648 -13.12 -4.58 -25.99
CA GLU A 648 -13.87 -3.67 -25.13
C GLU A 648 -13.82 -4.13 -23.68
N GLY A 649 -13.59 -3.19 -22.76
CA GLY A 649 -13.61 -3.40 -21.33
C GLY A 649 -14.75 -2.64 -20.67
N LYS A 650 -15.30 -3.22 -19.60
CA LYS A 650 -16.44 -2.65 -18.87
C LYS A 650 -16.03 -2.01 -17.53
N TYR A 651 -14.75 -2.08 -17.13
CA TYR A 651 -14.27 -1.62 -15.83
C TYR A 651 -14.73 -0.19 -15.50
N ASN A 652 -15.23 0.00 -14.28
CA ASN A 652 -15.51 1.31 -13.70
C ASN A 652 -15.00 1.34 -12.26
N MET A 653 -14.14 2.30 -11.93
CA MET A 653 -13.48 2.38 -10.62
C MET A 653 -14.46 2.61 -9.47
N GLU A 654 -15.38 3.57 -9.61
CA GLU A 654 -16.35 3.92 -8.58
C GLU A 654 -17.31 2.75 -8.32
N THR A 655 -17.90 2.20 -9.38
CA THR A 655 -18.83 1.06 -9.27
C THR A 655 -18.16 -0.18 -8.69
N LEU A 656 -16.92 -0.49 -9.10
CA LEU A 656 -16.19 -1.60 -8.52
C LEU A 656 -15.87 -1.35 -7.04
N GLY A 657 -15.41 -0.15 -6.70
CA GLY A 657 -15.10 0.25 -5.32
C GLY A 657 -16.29 0.08 -4.39
N ASP A 658 -17.47 0.54 -4.82
CA ASP A 658 -18.72 0.38 -4.09
C ASP A 658 -19.09 -1.10 -3.92
N ALA A 659 -19.02 -1.89 -5.01
CA ALA A 659 -19.43 -3.29 -5.03
C ALA A 659 -18.59 -4.17 -4.09
N VAL A 660 -17.30 -3.86 -3.92
CA VAL A 660 -16.37 -4.66 -3.10
C VAL A 660 -16.03 -4.02 -1.75
N SER A 661 -16.65 -2.88 -1.42
CA SER A 661 -16.39 -2.10 -0.19
C SER A 661 -16.48 -2.93 1.11
N THR A 662 -17.33 -3.95 1.13
CA THR A 662 -17.56 -4.82 2.30
C THR A 662 -16.65 -6.07 2.33
N TRP A 663 -15.83 -6.29 1.29
CA TRP A 663 -15.03 -7.51 1.15
C TRP A 663 -13.72 -7.46 1.95
N ASN A 664 -13.41 -6.32 2.59
CA ASN A 664 -12.22 -6.09 3.42
C ASN A 664 -10.92 -6.47 2.68
N ILE A 665 -10.71 -5.88 1.51
CA ILE A 665 -9.55 -6.18 0.67
C ILE A 665 -8.35 -5.38 1.17
N PRO A 666 -7.26 -6.03 1.60
CA PRO A 666 -6.17 -5.36 2.32
C PRO A 666 -5.07 -4.80 1.40
N VAL A 667 -5.35 -4.64 0.10
CA VAL A 667 -4.39 -4.20 -0.93
C VAL A 667 -5.07 -3.33 -1.99
N ASP A 668 -4.26 -2.55 -2.71
CA ASP A 668 -4.73 -1.66 -3.76
C ASP A 668 -5.32 -2.43 -4.96
N ILE A 669 -6.62 -2.21 -5.20
CA ILE A 669 -7.39 -2.79 -6.32
C ILE A 669 -7.48 -1.86 -7.54
N THR A 670 -6.96 -0.64 -7.44
CA THR A 670 -7.04 0.38 -8.49
C THR A 670 -5.95 0.21 -9.55
N VAL A 671 -4.96 -0.62 -9.28
CA VAL A 671 -3.86 -0.94 -10.21
C VAL A 671 -4.02 -2.30 -10.86
N ASP A 672 -3.17 -2.62 -11.83
CA ASP A 672 -3.01 -3.94 -12.41
C ASP A 672 -1.77 -4.66 -11.86
N GLN A 673 -1.44 -5.85 -12.39
CA GLN A 673 -0.28 -6.64 -11.98
C GLN A 673 1.04 -5.86 -12.09
N THR A 674 1.18 -4.98 -13.09
CA THR A 674 2.38 -4.16 -13.31
C THR A 674 2.44 -2.94 -12.38
N GLY A 675 1.36 -2.67 -11.63
CA GLY A 675 1.22 -1.47 -10.82
C GLY A 675 0.70 -0.28 -11.61
N THR A 676 0.26 -0.49 -12.84
CA THR A 676 -0.33 0.56 -13.68
C THR A 676 -1.76 0.82 -13.20
N VAL A 677 -2.10 2.10 -13.01
CA VAL A 677 -3.46 2.50 -12.59
C VAL A 677 -4.47 2.14 -13.68
N ARG A 678 -5.57 1.51 -13.27
CA ARG A 678 -6.70 1.17 -14.14
C ARG A 678 -7.49 2.42 -14.50
N THR A 679 -7.80 2.57 -15.78
CA THR A 679 -8.72 3.60 -16.25
C THR A 679 -10.07 2.99 -16.58
N ASN A 680 -11.15 3.77 -16.51
CA ASN A 680 -12.47 3.31 -16.93
C ASN A 680 -12.43 2.72 -18.35
N LYS A 681 -13.22 1.67 -18.57
CA LYS A 681 -13.22 0.82 -19.79
C LYS A 681 -11.99 -0.05 -20.02
N SER A 682 -11.10 -0.16 -19.02
CA SER A 682 -10.04 -1.18 -19.07
C SER A 682 -10.63 -2.58 -19.12
N LEU A 683 -9.87 -3.50 -19.72
CA LEU A 683 -10.20 -4.92 -19.70
C LEU A 683 -10.15 -5.47 -18.27
N PRO A 684 -10.98 -6.49 -17.95
CA PRO A 684 -10.87 -7.21 -16.69
C PRO A 684 -9.62 -8.07 -16.65
N GLY A 685 -9.34 -8.61 -15.46
CA GLY A 685 -8.20 -9.48 -15.22
C GLY A 685 -6.91 -8.73 -14.86
N ALA A 686 -5.80 -9.48 -14.82
CA ALA A 686 -4.53 -9.06 -14.24
C ALA A 686 -3.85 -7.88 -14.93
N TYR A 687 -4.21 -7.59 -16.19
CA TYR A 687 -3.58 -6.54 -16.98
C TYR A 687 -4.61 -5.50 -17.45
N ALA A 688 -4.37 -4.24 -17.09
CA ALA A 688 -5.22 -3.13 -17.48
C ALA A 688 -4.85 -2.65 -18.88
N SER A 689 -5.40 -3.31 -19.90
CA SER A 689 -5.31 -2.80 -21.27
C SER A 689 -6.52 -1.93 -21.58
N VAL A 690 -6.29 -0.80 -22.25
CA VAL A 690 -7.31 -0.09 -23.02
C VAL A 690 -6.84 -0.14 -24.46
N LEU A 691 -7.58 -0.82 -25.34
CA LEU A 691 -7.30 -0.68 -26.76
C LEU A 691 -7.71 0.74 -27.18
N THR A 692 -6.74 1.66 -27.22
CA THR A 692 -6.90 2.90 -27.95
C THR A 692 -7.06 2.53 -29.42
N SER A 693 -8.19 2.85 -30.03
CA SER A 693 -8.45 2.75 -31.48
C SER A 693 -7.57 3.71 -32.32
N GLY A 694 -6.44 4.19 -31.78
CA GLY A 694 -5.55 5.17 -32.39
C GLY A 694 -4.32 4.55 -33.09
N ILE A 695 -3.89 5.21 -34.17
CA ILE A 695 -2.72 4.85 -34.98
C ILE A 695 -1.44 4.89 -34.13
N LYS A 696 -0.74 3.75 -34.00
CA LYS A 696 0.49 3.63 -33.17
C LYS A 696 1.79 4.05 -33.86
N GLN A 697 1.83 4.13 -35.20
CA GLN A 697 3.05 4.52 -35.92
C GLN A 697 2.75 5.10 -37.32
N VAL A 698 3.45 6.16 -37.71
CA VAL A 698 3.42 6.76 -39.05
C VAL A 698 4.85 6.74 -39.61
N ASN A 699 5.06 6.03 -40.71
CA ASN A 699 6.36 6.02 -41.39
C ASN A 699 6.39 7.06 -42.51
N ARG A 700 7.41 7.93 -42.55
CA ARG A 700 7.70 8.74 -43.74
C ARG A 700 8.41 7.87 -44.77
N ASN A 701 7.96 7.88 -46.02
CA ASN A 701 8.68 7.27 -47.12
C ASN A 701 8.98 8.34 -48.19
N MET A 702 10.24 8.47 -48.58
CA MET A 702 10.74 9.50 -49.51
C MET A 702 10.91 9.00 -50.96
N SER A 703 10.18 7.98 -51.40
CA SER A 703 10.35 7.40 -52.75
C SER A 703 9.05 7.44 -53.57
N ILE A 704 9.11 8.10 -54.74
CA ILE A 704 7.95 8.65 -55.49
C ILE A 704 7.37 7.67 -56.54
N ASN A 705 7.89 6.44 -56.71
CA ASN A 705 7.55 5.60 -57.87
C ASN A 705 6.80 4.28 -57.54
N LYS A 706 5.83 4.28 -56.62
CA LYS A 706 4.99 3.09 -56.33
C LYS A 706 3.50 3.39 -56.43
N VAL A 707 2.73 2.39 -56.88
CA VAL A 707 1.25 2.45 -56.99
C VAL A 707 0.65 2.71 -55.60
N GLN A 708 -0.24 3.70 -55.52
CA GLN A 708 -0.87 4.11 -54.27
C GLN A 708 -2.38 3.89 -54.35
N TYR A 709 -2.99 3.56 -53.22
CA TYR A 709 -4.44 3.45 -53.07
C TYR A 709 -4.92 4.42 -51.98
N GLY A 710 -6.13 4.95 -52.11
CA GLY A 710 -6.79 5.66 -51.02
C GLY A 710 -7.11 4.69 -49.89
N ILE A 711 -7.49 5.24 -48.73
CA ILE A 711 -8.00 4.44 -47.61
C ILE A 711 -9.29 3.68 -47.95
N ASP A 712 -9.98 4.11 -49.01
CA ASP A 712 -11.15 3.47 -49.63
C ASP A 712 -10.78 2.32 -50.59
N GLY A 713 -9.49 2.04 -50.79
CA GLY A 713 -9.00 0.99 -51.67
C GLY A 713 -9.03 1.37 -53.16
N VAL A 714 -9.34 2.63 -53.50
CA VAL A 714 -9.34 3.10 -54.89
C VAL A 714 -7.93 3.53 -55.30
N ARG A 715 -7.49 3.11 -56.47
CA ARG A 715 -6.15 3.47 -56.98
C ARG A 715 -6.06 4.98 -57.20
N ILE A 716 -5.03 5.60 -56.64
CA ILE A 716 -4.75 7.03 -56.79
C ILE A 716 -3.91 7.23 -58.06
N GLY A 717 -4.41 8.09 -58.97
CA GLY A 717 -3.80 8.36 -60.28
C GLY A 717 -2.88 9.58 -60.37
N GLY A 718 -2.59 10.26 -59.25
CA GLY A 718 -1.82 11.52 -59.25
C GLY A 718 -1.27 11.90 -57.86
N ILE A 719 -0.76 13.13 -57.72
CA ILE A 719 -0.28 13.66 -56.43
C ILE A 719 -1.48 13.76 -55.47
N HIS A 720 -1.40 13.05 -54.34
CA HIS A 720 -2.44 13.05 -53.31
C HIS A 720 -1.86 13.61 -52.02
N HIS A 721 -2.46 14.68 -51.50
CA HIS A 721 -2.14 15.23 -50.19
C HIS A 721 -3.09 14.59 -49.16
N GLY A 722 -2.56 13.74 -48.27
CA GLY A 722 -3.40 12.92 -47.38
C GLY A 722 -2.79 11.54 -47.07
N ILE A 723 -3.59 10.63 -46.52
CA ILE A 723 -3.15 9.26 -46.20
C ILE A 723 -3.43 8.34 -47.40
N SER A 724 -2.40 7.66 -47.90
CA SER A 724 -2.50 6.62 -48.93
C SER A 724 -1.99 5.26 -48.42
N ILE A 725 -2.28 4.19 -49.15
CA ILE A 725 -1.78 2.83 -48.92
C ILE A 725 -0.82 2.46 -50.05
N ILE A 726 0.42 2.11 -49.71
CA ILE A 726 1.45 1.64 -50.66
C ILE A 726 1.98 0.29 -50.15
N ASN A 727 1.89 -0.76 -50.96
CA ASN A 727 2.27 -2.13 -50.59
C ASN A 727 1.69 -2.59 -49.24
N GLY A 728 0.42 -2.28 -48.98
CA GLY A 728 -0.28 -2.64 -47.73
C GLY A 728 0.07 -1.78 -46.52
N LYS A 729 0.92 -0.74 -46.67
CA LYS A 729 1.29 0.18 -45.57
C LYS A 729 0.66 1.56 -45.78
N LYS A 730 0.09 2.14 -44.71
CA LYS A 730 -0.48 3.50 -44.71
C LYS A 730 0.65 4.54 -44.62
N ILE A 731 0.62 5.57 -45.49
CA ILE A 731 1.65 6.61 -45.65
C ILE A 731 0.96 7.98 -45.74
N ILE A 732 1.50 9.00 -45.06
CA ILE A 732 1.05 10.39 -45.23
C ILE A 732 1.88 11.04 -46.33
N ASN A 733 1.20 11.40 -47.42
CA ASN A 733 1.73 12.20 -48.50
C ASN A 733 1.46 13.68 -48.18
N ARG A 734 2.51 14.50 -48.12
CA ARG A 734 2.41 15.95 -47.89
C ARG A 734 2.63 16.74 -49.15
#